data_AF-A0A2Z5ZJL8-F1
#
_entry.id   AF-A0A2Z5ZJL8-F1
#
_cell.length_a   1.000
_cell.length_b   1.000
_cell.length_c   1.000
_cell.angle_alpha   90.00
_cell.angle_beta   90.00
_cell.angle_gamma   90.00
#
_symmetry.space_group_name_H-M   'P 1'
#
loop_
_entity.id
_entity.type
_entity.pdbx_description
1 polymer ?
#
loop_
_entity_poly.entity_id
_entity_poly.type
_entity_poly.pdbx_seq_one_letter_code
_entity_poly.pdbx_strand_id
1 'polypeptide(L)'
;MEQLAVAIQQAEKTHEERRKNASHYATLIEKLNSKPANSAEDFQEQVQHLKKQKTEWKKQDTWLAKDLTEQSILFHEEKNQHDEIVSELDGLKKRQSNIDERQIRMRTMLCDALGVSAEELPFAGELIRVRDDAREWEGAAERLLHGFALSLLVPEHLYTQVVDWVERTQLKGRLVYYHIQKNRTGSSAAHHHNTLAQKLEVHPDSSMRLWLENELAYRFSFTCCETQDDFRRSSKAITRAGQVKEPGGRHEKDDRHRIDDRSRYVLGWNNAIKIAALEERQKKQQALIQKHAEDIAQANNTRKMLLERFETLTRLERYPDYTELDWRSAAQTAAQLTAEREALTATSDVLRELKQQKDHAEQTLHQAEADYMLLYKKQALLEQSVTTLQANLEQCQTVLSTYTLTPQYEQELNRLQTAQNTAELASLDACVIAETQLRNTLDTQIDHQQRTLDSLRDSILRDMREFKTTYPVEAQDIDSTLRAGPEYCHLLAQLKKDDLPRFVSRFKSLLTVNTINEIANFNAHLAQEREIIKERIAVINTSLTQIDYNPDRYIRLEAHQTLDPEIRDFQAALRACTENTVSGDESEHYSEQRFSLVKTIIERFRGREGRAELDRRWTNKVTDVRNWFSFAASERWRADETEFDHYTDSGGKSGGQKEKLAYTILAASLAYQFGLEWGEVRSRSFRFVVIDEAFGRGSDDSTQYGLRLFQQLNMQLLIITPLQKIHIIEPFVSSVGFVDNKDGNYSRLRVLSIEEHFANKTALQEPGTEHERA
;
A
#
# COMPACT_ATOMS: atom_id res chain seq x y z
N MET A 1 -12.27 40.54 86.42
CA MET A 1 -10.94 40.71 85.79
C MET A 1 -10.51 39.46 85.02
N GLU A 2 -10.48 38.27 85.62
CA GLU A 2 -10.09 37.02 84.90
C GLU A 2 -11.01 36.65 83.73
N GLN A 3 -12.33 36.75 83.90
CA GLN A 3 -13.28 36.49 82.80
C GLN A 3 -13.10 37.47 81.62
N LEU A 4 -12.74 38.73 81.91
CA LEU A 4 -12.44 39.75 80.90
C LEU A 4 -11.11 39.46 80.18
N ALA A 5 -10.11 38.95 80.91
CA ALA A 5 -8.82 38.56 80.34
C ALA A 5 -8.94 37.37 79.37
N VAL A 6 -9.74 36.35 79.72
CA VAL A 6 -10.00 35.20 78.83
C VAL A 6 -10.77 35.65 77.57
N ALA A 7 -11.75 36.54 77.72
CA ALA A 7 -12.51 37.08 76.58
C ALA A 7 -11.63 37.92 75.64
N ILE A 8 -10.71 38.74 76.18
CA ILE A 8 -9.72 39.48 75.39
C ILE A 8 -8.81 38.51 74.63
N GLN A 9 -8.29 37.49 75.30
CA GLN A 9 -7.38 36.51 74.67
C GLN A 9 -8.06 35.73 73.52
N GLN A 10 -9.34 35.37 73.68
CA GLN A 10 -10.12 34.72 72.62
C GLN A 10 -10.42 35.67 71.45
N ALA A 11 -10.74 36.94 71.73
CA ALA A 11 -10.97 37.96 70.70
C ALA A 11 -9.68 38.29 69.93
N GLU A 12 -8.54 38.40 70.62
CA GLU A 12 -7.21 38.61 70.02
C GLU A 12 -6.78 37.42 69.14
N LYS A 13 -7.01 36.18 69.61
CA LYS A 13 -6.74 34.98 68.82
C LYS A 13 -7.58 34.94 67.55
N THR A 14 -8.87 35.25 67.65
CA THR A 14 -9.79 35.32 66.51
C THR A 14 -9.38 36.43 65.53
N HIS A 15 -8.97 37.60 66.04
CA HIS A 15 -8.43 38.69 65.23
C HIS A 15 -7.18 38.27 64.46
N GLU A 16 -6.21 37.62 65.11
CA GLU A 16 -4.97 37.18 64.49
C GLU A 16 -5.22 36.08 63.43
N GLU A 17 -6.11 35.13 63.70
CA GLU A 17 -6.53 34.11 62.73
C GLU A 17 -7.20 34.72 61.49
N ARG A 18 -8.17 35.62 61.67
CA ARG A 18 -8.84 36.32 60.56
C ARG A 18 -7.88 37.24 59.79
N ARG A 19 -6.93 37.89 60.48
CA ARG A 19 -5.89 38.71 59.84
C ARG A 19 -4.97 37.86 58.96
N LYS A 20 -4.56 36.68 59.42
CA LYS A 20 -3.77 35.72 58.62
C LYS A 20 -4.54 35.23 57.40
N ASN A 21 -5.83 34.93 57.56
CA ASN A 21 -6.70 34.52 56.45
C ASN A 21 -6.90 35.66 55.44
N ALA A 22 -7.18 36.87 55.90
CA ALA A 22 -7.31 38.07 55.06
C ALA A 22 -6.02 38.37 54.28
N SER A 23 -4.85 38.23 54.93
CA SER A 23 -3.56 38.37 54.25
C SER A 23 -3.35 37.30 53.18
N HIS A 24 -3.64 36.03 53.46
CA HIS A 24 -3.53 34.95 52.48
C HIS A 24 -4.48 35.15 51.30
N TYR A 25 -5.73 35.52 51.58
CA TYR A 25 -6.74 35.85 50.58
C TYR A 25 -6.27 37.00 49.68
N ALA A 26 -5.74 38.08 50.27
CA ALA A 26 -5.22 39.21 49.52
C ALA A 26 -4.09 38.80 48.55
N THR A 27 -3.13 37.98 49.02
CA THR A 27 -2.06 37.47 48.16
C THR A 27 -2.58 36.60 47.01
N LEU A 28 -3.63 35.80 47.22
CA LEU A 28 -4.24 34.98 46.17
C LEU A 28 -5.02 35.82 45.16
N ILE A 29 -5.70 36.86 45.60
CA ILE A 29 -6.45 37.80 44.73
C ILE A 29 -5.51 38.69 43.91
N GLU A 30 -4.39 39.14 44.50
CA GLU A 30 -3.36 39.88 43.79
C GLU A 30 -2.73 39.06 42.66
N LYS A 31 -2.53 37.75 42.85
CA LYS A 31 -2.08 36.84 41.78
C LYS A 31 -3.04 36.75 40.60
N LEU A 32 -4.32 37.06 40.82
CA LEU A 32 -5.33 37.15 39.76
C LEU A 32 -5.49 38.59 39.23
N ASN A 33 -4.55 39.49 39.54
CA ASN A 33 -4.55 40.91 39.17
C ASN A 33 -5.84 41.64 39.58
N SER A 34 -6.40 41.28 40.73
CA SER A 34 -7.61 41.90 41.29
C SER A 34 -7.29 42.51 42.66
N LYS A 35 -8.13 43.45 43.13
CA LYS A 35 -8.00 44.03 44.48
C LYS A 35 -8.80 43.19 45.48
N PRO A 36 -8.30 42.94 46.70
CA PRO A 36 -9.05 42.22 47.72
C PRO A 36 -10.29 43.00 48.18
N ALA A 37 -11.39 42.30 48.40
CA ALA A 37 -12.61 42.83 48.99
C ALA A 37 -12.39 43.40 50.40
N ASN A 38 -12.99 44.55 50.69
CA ASN A 38 -12.93 45.21 52.01
C ASN A 38 -14.27 45.20 52.76
N SER A 39 -15.30 44.63 52.15
CA SER A 39 -16.65 44.50 52.68
C SER A 39 -17.29 43.19 52.22
N ALA A 40 -18.39 42.78 52.86
CA ALA A 40 -19.16 41.60 52.44
C ALA A 40 -19.79 41.78 51.04
N GLU A 41 -20.22 42.99 50.70
CA GLU A 41 -20.77 43.34 49.37
C GLU A 41 -19.68 43.22 48.29
N ASP A 42 -18.49 43.81 48.54
CA ASP A 42 -17.33 43.71 47.64
C ASP A 42 -16.93 42.25 47.41
N PHE A 43 -16.97 41.44 48.47
CA PHE A 43 -16.61 40.02 48.41
C PHE A 43 -17.59 39.24 47.52
N GLN A 44 -18.88 39.51 47.66
CA GLN A 44 -19.92 38.87 46.85
C GLN A 44 -19.80 39.24 45.37
N GLU A 45 -19.54 40.52 45.05
CA GLU A 45 -19.26 40.96 43.67
C GLU A 45 -18.00 40.30 43.11
N GLN A 46 -16.95 40.21 43.91
CA GLN A 46 -15.70 39.59 43.51
C GLN A 46 -15.85 38.09 43.24
N VAL A 47 -16.60 37.35 44.05
CA VAL A 47 -16.91 35.94 43.82
C VAL A 47 -17.70 35.75 42.50
N GLN A 48 -18.66 36.62 42.19
CA GLN A 48 -19.41 36.58 40.93
C GLN A 48 -18.51 36.88 39.73
N HIS A 49 -17.62 37.86 39.84
CA HIS A 49 -16.64 38.20 38.80
C HIS A 49 -15.69 37.03 38.52
N LEU A 50 -15.12 36.42 39.57
CA LEU A 50 -14.22 35.27 39.45
C LEU A 50 -14.91 34.05 38.84
N LYS A 51 -16.19 33.80 39.15
CA LYS A 51 -16.98 32.74 38.50
C LYS A 51 -17.12 32.96 36.99
N LYS A 52 -17.39 34.19 36.55
CA LYS A 52 -17.44 34.54 35.11
C LYS A 52 -16.08 34.35 34.45
N GLN A 53 -14.99 34.83 35.06
CA GLN A 53 -13.64 34.64 34.55
C GLN A 53 -13.25 33.15 34.45
N LYS A 54 -13.61 32.32 35.44
CA LYS A 54 -13.40 30.87 35.43
C LYS A 54 -14.04 30.22 34.19
N THR A 55 -15.27 30.62 33.83
CA THR A 55 -15.93 30.09 32.64
C THR A 55 -15.25 30.51 31.34
N GLU A 56 -14.74 31.74 31.27
CA GLU A 56 -14.04 32.24 30.08
C GLU A 56 -12.68 31.58 29.90
N TRP A 57 -11.89 31.47 30.98
CA TRP A 57 -10.63 30.74 30.98
C TRP A 57 -10.80 29.27 30.62
N LYS A 58 -11.93 28.64 31.01
CA LYS A 58 -12.21 27.24 30.64
C LYS A 58 -12.49 27.09 29.14
N LYS A 59 -13.23 28.03 28.54
CA LYS A 59 -13.42 28.07 27.08
C LYS A 59 -12.09 28.27 26.36
N GLN A 60 -11.28 29.20 26.85
CA GLN A 60 -9.95 29.49 26.30
C GLN A 60 -9.02 28.28 26.36
N ASP A 61 -8.96 27.57 27.50
CA ASP A 61 -8.16 26.34 27.63
C ASP A 61 -8.64 25.23 26.68
N THR A 62 -9.96 25.06 26.54
CA THR A 62 -10.53 24.06 25.62
C THR A 62 -10.18 24.39 24.16
N TRP A 63 -10.26 25.67 23.78
CA TRP A 63 -9.87 26.12 22.44
C TRP A 63 -8.37 25.93 22.19
N LEU A 64 -7.51 26.32 23.15
CA LEU A 64 -6.06 26.14 23.06
C LEU A 64 -5.66 24.66 23.01
N ALA A 65 -6.36 23.77 23.70
CA ALA A 65 -6.10 22.33 23.63
C ALA A 65 -6.39 21.77 22.23
N LYS A 66 -7.46 22.24 21.59
CA LYS A 66 -7.79 21.87 20.21
C LYS A 66 -6.75 22.42 19.22
N ASP A 67 -6.44 23.72 19.33
CA ASP A 67 -5.45 24.38 18.46
C ASP A 67 -4.07 23.72 18.59
N LEU A 68 -3.60 23.42 19.80
CA LEU A 68 -2.35 22.67 20.02
C LEU A 68 -2.31 21.33 19.29
N THR A 69 -3.44 20.61 19.27
CA THR A 69 -3.52 19.32 18.58
C THR A 69 -3.40 19.53 17.07
N GLU A 70 -4.10 20.50 16.51
CA GLU A 70 -4.05 20.85 15.09
C GLU A 70 -2.65 21.34 14.68
N GLN A 71 -2.05 22.27 15.43
CA GLN A 71 -0.69 22.77 15.17
C GLN A 71 0.36 21.67 15.29
N SER A 72 0.21 20.74 16.25
CA SER A 72 1.13 19.60 16.40
C SER A 72 1.07 18.65 15.20
N ILE A 73 -0.13 18.37 14.68
CA ILE A 73 -0.29 17.55 13.46
C ILE A 73 0.41 18.24 12.28
N LEU A 74 0.10 19.52 12.04
CA LEU A 74 0.73 20.30 10.97
C LEU A 74 2.25 20.35 11.11
N PHE A 75 2.77 20.58 12.31
CA PHE A 75 4.21 20.57 12.57
C PHE A 75 4.87 19.23 12.16
N HIS A 76 4.25 18.09 12.49
CA HIS A 76 4.80 16.78 12.13
C HIS A 76 4.71 16.52 10.63
N GLU A 77 3.61 16.89 9.96
CA GLU A 77 3.47 16.79 8.51
C GLU A 77 4.52 17.63 7.79
N GLU A 78 4.69 18.89 8.21
CA GLU A 78 5.66 19.81 7.61
C GLU A 78 7.09 19.33 7.83
N LYS A 79 7.40 18.76 9.00
CA LYS A 79 8.69 18.17 9.33
C LYS A 79 9.00 16.93 8.50
N ASN A 80 8.04 16.02 8.32
CA ASN A 80 8.22 14.84 7.47
C ASN A 80 8.54 15.24 6.02
N GLN A 81 7.81 16.23 5.47
CA GLN A 81 8.08 16.75 4.13
C GLN A 81 9.46 17.42 4.03
N HIS A 82 9.87 18.16 5.07
CA HIS A 82 11.21 18.75 5.13
C HIS A 82 12.29 17.67 5.11
N ASP A 83 12.13 16.61 5.91
CA ASP A 83 13.11 15.52 6.00
C ASP A 83 13.21 14.74 4.69
N GLU A 84 12.10 14.55 3.96
CA GLU A 84 12.11 14.01 2.60
C GLU A 84 12.92 14.90 1.63
N ILE A 85 12.72 16.22 1.66
CA ILE A 85 13.46 17.18 0.83
C ILE A 85 14.95 17.16 1.16
N VAL A 86 15.31 17.13 2.45
CA VAL A 86 16.71 17.05 2.89
C VAL A 86 17.36 15.77 2.40
N SER A 87 16.68 14.62 2.56
CA SER A 87 17.20 13.35 2.06
C SER A 87 17.38 13.36 0.54
N GLU A 88 16.49 14.00 -0.22
CA GLU A 88 16.64 14.14 -1.68
C GLU A 88 17.80 15.06 -2.04
N LEU A 89 17.96 16.21 -1.34
CA LEU A 89 19.07 17.13 -1.54
C LEU A 89 20.43 16.48 -1.26
N ASP A 90 20.56 15.74 -0.16
CA ASP A 90 21.77 15.00 0.19
C ASP A 90 22.11 13.93 -0.86
N GLY A 91 21.09 13.27 -1.42
CA GLY A 91 21.23 12.34 -2.52
C GLY A 91 21.68 13.02 -3.81
N LEU A 92 21.07 14.15 -4.17
CA LEU A 92 21.40 14.92 -5.36
C LEU A 92 22.80 15.53 -5.30
N LYS A 93 23.26 16.01 -4.14
CA LYS A 93 24.62 16.55 -3.97
C LYS A 93 25.72 15.54 -4.23
N LYS A 94 25.42 14.24 -4.13
CA LYS A 94 26.37 13.13 -4.38
C LYS A 94 26.38 12.65 -5.83
N ARG A 95 25.45 13.11 -6.68
CA ARG A 95 25.31 12.67 -8.07
C ARG A 95 25.12 13.85 -9.02
N GLN A 96 25.19 13.61 -10.33
CA GLN A 96 24.87 14.62 -11.36
C GLN A 96 23.49 14.45 -11.99
N SER A 97 22.82 13.32 -11.72
CA SER A 97 21.54 12.93 -12.30
C SER A 97 20.34 13.59 -11.62
N ASN A 98 19.34 13.98 -12.41
CA ASN A 98 18.03 14.49 -11.96
C ASN A 98 17.06 13.41 -11.51
N ILE A 99 17.39 12.14 -11.77
CA ILE A 99 16.57 10.98 -11.44
C ILE A 99 16.47 10.82 -9.92
N ASP A 100 15.30 10.38 -9.44
CA ASP A 100 15.03 10.23 -8.01
C ASP A 100 15.86 9.10 -7.36
N GLU A 101 16.06 9.20 -6.06
CA GLU A 101 16.90 8.27 -5.29
C GLU A 101 16.43 6.81 -5.40
N ARG A 102 15.12 6.55 -5.53
CA ARG A 102 14.60 5.18 -5.57
C ARG A 102 15.01 4.50 -6.89
N GLN A 103 14.89 5.20 -8.01
CA GLN A 103 15.35 4.71 -9.31
C GLN A 103 16.87 4.53 -9.36
N ILE A 104 17.62 5.48 -8.79
CA ILE A 104 19.09 5.38 -8.68
C ILE A 104 19.48 4.13 -7.87
N ARG A 105 18.85 3.87 -6.72
CA ARG A 105 19.12 2.67 -5.91
C ARG A 105 18.86 1.38 -6.67
N MET A 106 17.77 1.30 -7.44
CA MET A 106 17.50 0.12 -8.27
C MET A 106 18.60 -0.10 -9.32
N ARG A 107 19.08 0.97 -9.97
CA ARG A 107 20.24 0.88 -10.87
C ARG A 107 21.49 0.44 -10.13
N THR A 108 21.79 0.99 -8.95
CA THR A 108 22.97 0.62 -8.16
C THR A 108 22.93 -0.86 -7.80
N MET A 109 21.80 -1.38 -7.31
CA MET A 109 21.65 -2.81 -7.01
C MET A 109 21.89 -3.71 -8.23
N LEU A 110 21.42 -3.30 -9.41
CA LEU A 110 21.65 -4.01 -10.67
C LEU A 110 23.14 -3.95 -11.07
N CYS A 111 23.75 -2.77 -11.02
CA CYS A 111 25.15 -2.57 -11.37
C CYS A 111 26.08 -3.38 -10.45
N ASP A 112 25.83 -3.37 -9.14
CA ASP A 112 26.58 -4.12 -8.15
C ASP A 112 26.46 -5.64 -8.38
N ALA A 113 25.27 -6.11 -8.72
CA ALA A 113 25.03 -7.53 -8.97
C ALA A 113 25.65 -8.05 -10.28
N LEU A 114 25.83 -7.17 -11.27
CA LEU A 114 26.43 -7.51 -12.56
C LEU A 114 27.90 -7.11 -12.67
N GLY A 115 28.44 -6.34 -11.71
CA GLY A 115 29.80 -5.83 -11.75
C GLY A 115 30.04 -4.81 -12.86
N VAL A 116 29.04 -4.01 -13.23
CA VAL A 116 29.10 -3.03 -14.34
C VAL A 116 29.05 -1.58 -13.83
N SER A 117 29.55 -0.65 -14.64
CA SER A 117 29.46 0.79 -14.35
C SER A 117 28.03 1.32 -14.55
N ALA A 118 27.63 2.30 -13.72
CA ALA A 118 26.37 3.01 -13.88
C ALA A 118 26.26 3.78 -15.22
N GLU A 119 27.39 4.11 -15.85
CA GLU A 119 27.45 4.78 -17.16
C GLU A 119 27.04 3.83 -18.31
N GLU A 120 27.17 2.51 -18.14
CA GLU A 120 26.74 1.52 -19.14
C GLU A 120 25.22 1.31 -19.13
N LEU A 121 24.56 1.68 -18.03
CA LEU A 121 23.11 1.56 -17.83
C LEU A 121 22.51 2.94 -17.48
N PRO A 122 22.58 3.95 -18.37
CA PRO A 122 22.02 5.26 -18.10
C PRO A 122 20.48 5.23 -18.17
N PHE A 123 19.84 6.14 -17.45
CA PHE A 123 18.43 6.46 -17.68
C PHE A 123 18.29 7.38 -18.88
N ALA A 124 17.21 7.26 -19.68
CA ALA A 124 17.02 8.12 -20.85
C ALA A 124 17.01 9.63 -20.49
N GLY A 125 16.47 9.99 -19.33
CA GLY A 125 16.42 11.37 -18.84
C GLY A 125 17.78 11.98 -18.54
N GLU A 126 18.78 11.15 -18.20
CA GLU A 126 20.17 11.60 -17.99
C GLU A 126 20.85 12.01 -19.29
N LEU A 127 20.36 11.51 -20.43
CA LEU A 127 20.93 11.78 -21.74
C LEU A 127 20.14 12.83 -22.53
N ILE A 128 18.91 13.13 -22.14
CA ILE A 128 18.02 14.06 -22.86
C ILE A 128 17.91 15.36 -22.08
N ARG A 129 18.03 16.50 -22.76
CA ARG A 129 17.62 17.80 -22.23
C ARG A 129 16.81 18.59 -23.25
N VAL A 130 16.09 19.60 -22.76
CA VAL A 130 15.39 20.57 -23.60
C VAL A 130 16.41 21.62 -24.04
N ARG A 131 16.39 22.01 -25.32
CA ARG A 131 17.29 23.02 -25.85
C ARG A 131 17.04 24.38 -25.19
N ASP A 132 18.11 25.17 -25.04
CA ASP A 132 18.02 26.49 -24.40
C ASP A 132 17.09 27.48 -25.13
N ASP A 133 16.98 27.36 -26.45
CA ASP A 133 16.09 28.17 -27.29
C ASP A 133 14.61 27.74 -27.21
N ALA A 134 14.30 26.61 -26.57
CA ALA A 134 12.97 26.05 -26.45
C ALA A 134 12.48 25.89 -24.99
N ARG A 135 13.08 26.61 -24.04
CA ARG A 135 12.76 26.52 -22.59
C ARG A 135 11.28 26.72 -22.24
N GLU A 136 10.53 27.48 -23.03
CA GLU A 136 9.08 27.64 -22.86
C GLU A 136 8.29 26.31 -22.97
N TRP A 137 8.88 25.28 -23.59
CA TRP A 137 8.32 23.93 -23.71
C TRP A 137 8.85 22.96 -22.65
N GLU A 138 9.75 23.40 -21.76
CA GLU A 138 10.44 22.52 -20.81
C GLU A 138 9.48 21.74 -19.92
N GLY A 139 8.52 22.40 -19.28
CA GLY A 139 7.53 21.73 -18.44
C GLY A 139 6.58 20.79 -19.20
N ALA A 140 6.26 21.12 -20.45
CA ALA A 140 5.44 20.24 -21.31
C ALA A 140 6.24 19.00 -21.75
N ALA A 141 7.53 19.18 -22.06
CA ALA A 141 8.46 18.10 -22.40
C ALA A 141 8.69 17.17 -21.20
N GLU A 142 8.99 17.72 -20.03
CA GLU A 142 9.16 16.98 -18.78
C GLU A 142 7.95 16.11 -18.49
N ARG A 143 6.74 16.67 -18.61
CA ARG A 143 5.49 15.95 -18.36
C ARG A 143 5.27 14.80 -19.35
N LEU A 144 5.48 15.04 -20.64
CA LEU A 144 5.28 14.02 -21.67
C LEU A 144 6.35 12.92 -21.61
N LEU A 145 7.61 13.30 -21.41
CA LEU A 145 8.74 12.37 -21.41
C LEU A 145 8.97 11.72 -20.06
N HIS A 146 8.33 12.15 -18.97
CA HIS A 146 8.61 11.68 -17.60
C HIS A 146 8.78 10.15 -17.49
N GLY A 147 7.80 9.39 -17.99
CA GLY A 147 7.86 7.92 -17.94
C GLY A 147 8.98 7.32 -18.79
N PHE A 148 9.30 7.92 -19.93
CA PHE A 148 10.41 7.50 -20.78
C PHE A 148 11.77 7.88 -20.20
N ALA A 149 11.88 9.08 -19.62
CA ALA A 149 13.07 9.59 -18.95
C ALA A 149 13.52 8.68 -17.80
N LEU A 150 12.57 8.10 -17.05
CA LEU A 150 12.84 7.13 -15.98
C LEU A 150 13.14 5.70 -16.47
N SER A 151 13.20 5.47 -17.79
CA SER A 151 13.50 4.14 -18.33
C SER A 151 14.99 3.93 -18.48
N LEU A 152 15.48 2.77 -18.02
CA LEU A 152 16.88 2.36 -18.11
C LEU A 152 17.21 1.91 -19.54
N LEU A 153 18.37 2.30 -20.04
CA LEU A 153 18.85 1.91 -21.36
C LEU A 153 19.83 0.75 -21.23
N VAL A 154 19.49 -0.40 -21.83
CA VAL A 154 20.25 -1.65 -21.68
C VAL A 154 20.88 -2.02 -23.03
N PRO A 155 22.22 -1.96 -23.13
CA PRO A 155 22.96 -2.43 -24.30
C PRO A 155 22.75 -3.92 -24.58
N GLU A 156 22.89 -4.32 -25.84
CA GLU A 156 22.83 -5.73 -26.28
C GLU A 156 23.67 -6.67 -25.42
N HIS A 157 24.90 -6.29 -25.05
CA HIS A 157 25.83 -7.17 -24.31
C HIS A 157 25.43 -7.41 -22.86
N LEU A 158 24.59 -6.55 -22.27
CA LEU A 158 24.10 -6.68 -20.89
C LEU A 158 22.68 -7.24 -20.81
N TYR A 159 21.95 -7.30 -21.94
CA TYR A 159 20.52 -7.60 -21.96
C TYR A 159 20.16 -8.90 -21.25
N THR A 160 20.80 -10.02 -21.60
CA THR A 160 20.51 -11.32 -20.97
C THR A 160 20.72 -11.30 -19.45
N GLN A 161 21.83 -10.70 -19.00
CA GLN A 161 22.15 -10.62 -17.58
C GLN A 161 21.15 -9.75 -16.80
N VAL A 162 20.70 -8.64 -17.40
CA VAL A 162 19.69 -7.75 -16.81
C VAL A 162 18.34 -8.46 -16.71
N VAL A 163 17.91 -9.18 -17.75
CA VAL A 163 16.66 -9.95 -17.74
C VAL A 163 16.66 -10.99 -16.61
N ASP A 164 17.74 -11.78 -16.52
CA ASP A 164 17.87 -12.82 -15.49
C ASP A 164 17.91 -12.23 -14.08
N TRP A 165 18.57 -11.08 -13.90
CA TRP A 165 18.61 -10.39 -12.62
C TRP A 165 17.25 -9.82 -12.21
N VAL A 166 16.52 -9.22 -13.16
CA VAL A 166 15.19 -8.63 -12.88
C VAL A 166 14.20 -9.72 -12.46
N GLU A 167 14.20 -10.88 -13.13
CA GLU A 167 13.25 -11.96 -12.81
C GLU A 167 13.48 -12.57 -11.42
N ARG A 168 14.74 -12.70 -11.00
CA ARG A 168 15.09 -13.30 -9.70
C ARG A 168 15.04 -12.33 -8.52
N THR A 169 14.97 -11.02 -8.77
CA THR A 169 15.15 -9.99 -7.73
C THR A 169 13.85 -9.25 -7.43
N GLN A 170 13.44 -9.22 -6.16
CA GLN A 170 12.31 -8.41 -5.74
C GLN A 170 12.71 -6.92 -5.64
N LEU A 171 12.38 -6.13 -6.67
CA LEU A 171 12.84 -4.75 -6.84
C LEU A 171 12.24 -3.74 -5.84
N LYS A 172 11.10 -4.07 -5.20
CA LYS A 172 10.32 -3.15 -4.34
C LYS A 172 10.02 -1.80 -5.02
N GLY A 173 9.91 -1.79 -6.34
CA GLY A 173 9.74 -0.61 -7.17
C GLY A 173 9.35 -0.97 -8.60
N ARG A 174 9.17 0.04 -9.45
CA ARG A 174 8.88 -0.13 -10.87
C ARG A 174 10.12 0.21 -11.69
N LEU A 175 10.67 -0.80 -12.37
CA LEU A 175 11.75 -0.64 -13.35
C LEU A 175 11.17 -0.82 -14.76
N VAL A 176 11.47 0.13 -15.64
CA VAL A 176 11.22 0.02 -17.08
C VAL A 176 12.57 0.11 -17.76
N TYR A 177 12.85 -0.78 -18.70
CA TYR A 177 14.11 -0.73 -19.44
C TYR A 177 13.88 -1.00 -20.94
N TYR A 178 14.74 -0.42 -21.78
CA TYR A 178 14.74 -0.62 -23.22
C TYR A 178 15.99 -1.37 -23.65
N HIS A 179 15.80 -2.41 -24.44
CA HIS A 179 16.86 -3.16 -25.11
C HIS A 179 17.35 -2.39 -26.35
N ILE A 180 18.61 -1.97 -26.34
CA ILE A 180 19.23 -1.23 -27.45
C ILE A 180 19.86 -2.21 -28.43
N GLN A 181 19.19 -2.39 -29.57
CA GLN A 181 19.69 -3.16 -30.70
C GLN A 181 20.47 -2.24 -31.66
N LYS A 182 21.74 -2.58 -31.94
CA LYS A 182 22.64 -1.76 -32.78
C LYS A 182 22.18 -1.57 -34.23
N ASN A 183 21.27 -2.40 -34.75
CA ASN A 183 21.00 -2.51 -36.20
C ASN A 183 19.60 -2.05 -36.66
N ARG A 184 18.83 -1.31 -35.84
CA ARG A 184 17.63 -0.62 -36.37
C ARG A 184 18.06 0.69 -37.02
N THR A 185 18.48 0.63 -38.27
CA THR A 185 18.47 1.81 -39.15
C THR A 185 17.02 2.25 -39.32
N GLY A 186 16.60 3.27 -38.56
CA GLY A 186 15.29 3.88 -38.72
C GLY A 186 15.13 4.42 -40.13
N SER A 187 14.00 4.10 -40.77
CA SER A 187 13.52 4.84 -41.94
C SER A 187 13.52 6.32 -41.57
N SER A 188 14.14 7.16 -42.41
CA SER A 188 14.20 8.62 -42.26
C SER A 188 12.78 9.19 -42.12
N ALA A 189 12.28 9.28 -40.89
CA ALA A 189 11.01 9.93 -40.61
C ALA A 189 11.14 11.41 -41.00
N ALA A 190 10.23 11.89 -41.85
CA ALA A 190 10.25 13.26 -42.33
C ALA A 190 10.33 14.24 -41.15
N HIS A 191 11.39 15.05 -41.11
CA HIS A 191 11.60 16.05 -40.07
C HIS A 191 10.59 17.19 -40.21
N HIS A 192 9.44 17.10 -39.54
CA HIS A 192 8.52 18.21 -39.43
C HIS A 192 9.07 19.28 -38.48
N HIS A 193 9.26 20.50 -38.99
CA HIS A 193 9.96 21.63 -38.35
C HIS A 193 9.34 22.17 -37.04
N ASN A 194 8.21 21.64 -36.57
CA ASN A 194 7.53 22.10 -35.37
C ASN A 194 7.10 20.95 -34.44
N THR A 195 8.00 20.00 -34.23
CA THR A 195 7.77 18.86 -33.32
C THR A 195 8.54 19.03 -32.02
N LEU A 196 8.00 18.48 -30.93
CA LEU A 196 8.66 18.49 -29.63
C LEU A 196 10.02 17.79 -29.67
N ALA A 197 10.15 16.71 -30.45
CA ALA A 197 11.40 15.99 -30.63
C ALA A 197 12.56 16.89 -31.11
N GLN A 198 12.29 17.92 -31.93
CA GLN A 198 13.33 18.85 -32.40
C GLN A 198 13.73 19.91 -31.37
N LYS A 199 12.92 20.08 -30.32
CA LYS A 199 13.18 20.96 -29.17
C LYS A 199 14.00 20.25 -28.08
N LEU A 200 14.27 18.97 -28.26
CA LEU A 200 15.10 18.15 -27.38
C LEU A 200 16.47 17.95 -28.00
N GLU A 201 17.46 17.74 -27.13
CA GLU A 201 18.81 17.37 -27.52
C GLU A 201 19.30 16.19 -26.68
N VAL A 202 20.07 15.32 -27.31
CA VAL A 202 20.66 14.12 -26.71
C VAL A 202 22.14 14.37 -26.48
N HIS A 203 22.68 13.86 -25.38
CA HIS A 203 24.08 14.04 -25.00
C HIS A 203 25.01 13.60 -26.15
N PRO A 204 25.90 14.50 -26.62
CA PRO A 204 26.66 14.28 -27.85
C PRO A 204 27.62 13.09 -27.77
N ASP A 205 28.21 12.85 -26.60
CA ASP A 205 29.21 11.80 -26.38
C ASP A 205 28.60 10.42 -26.03
N SER A 206 27.26 10.30 -25.99
CA SER A 206 26.62 9.04 -25.64
C SER A 206 26.69 8.03 -26.80
N SER A 207 27.14 6.81 -26.52
CA SER A 207 27.10 5.68 -27.47
C SER A 207 25.68 5.29 -27.90
N MET A 208 24.66 5.71 -27.14
CA MET A 208 23.24 5.43 -27.36
C MET A 208 22.51 6.55 -28.10
N ARG A 209 23.23 7.61 -28.48
CA ARG A 209 22.67 8.84 -29.07
C ARG A 209 21.77 8.56 -30.28
N LEU A 210 22.26 7.82 -31.27
CA LEU A 210 21.53 7.56 -32.51
C LEU A 210 20.20 6.83 -32.27
N TRP A 211 20.21 5.89 -31.32
CA TRP A 211 19.00 5.17 -30.94
C TRP A 211 17.98 6.10 -30.26
N LEU A 212 18.44 6.94 -29.32
CA LEU A 212 17.58 7.91 -28.64
C LEU A 212 17.00 8.94 -29.61
N GLU A 213 17.79 9.50 -30.52
CA GLU A 213 17.32 10.46 -31.52
C GLU A 213 16.21 9.84 -32.41
N ASN A 214 16.39 8.58 -32.83
CA ASN A 214 15.39 7.86 -33.61
C ASN A 214 14.10 7.59 -32.81
N GLU A 215 14.21 7.17 -31.55
CA GLU A 215 13.06 6.94 -30.68
C GLU A 215 12.30 8.24 -30.36
N LEU A 216 13.02 9.34 -30.13
CA LEU A 216 12.43 10.67 -29.97
C LEU A 216 11.67 11.11 -31.22
N ALA A 217 12.27 10.95 -32.40
CA ALA A 217 11.62 11.28 -33.67
C ALA A 217 10.39 10.40 -33.95
N TYR A 218 10.44 9.11 -33.63
CA TYR A 218 9.35 8.18 -33.88
C TYR A 218 8.19 8.35 -32.88
N ARG A 219 8.50 8.28 -31.57
CA ARG A 219 7.49 8.25 -30.50
C ARG A 219 7.06 9.63 -30.05
N PHE A 220 7.97 10.60 -30.03
CA PHE A 220 7.75 11.92 -29.44
C PHE A 220 7.62 13.06 -30.47
N SER A 221 7.30 12.72 -31.73
CA SER A 221 6.91 13.63 -32.81
C SER A 221 5.55 14.31 -32.60
N PHE A 222 5.32 14.90 -31.42
CA PHE A 222 4.14 15.71 -31.15
C PHE A 222 4.31 17.10 -31.73
N THR A 223 3.32 17.58 -32.50
CA THR A 223 3.30 18.95 -33.00
C THR A 223 3.15 19.93 -31.83
N CYS A 224 4.07 20.88 -31.70
CA CYS A 224 4.01 21.93 -30.69
C CYS A 224 2.99 23.01 -31.11
N CYS A 225 1.81 22.98 -30.52
CA CYS A 225 0.71 23.88 -30.87
C CYS A 225 0.74 25.14 -29.99
N GLU A 226 0.89 26.31 -30.62
CA GLU A 226 0.81 27.60 -29.93
C GLU A 226 -0.63 28.06 -29.71
N THR A 227 -1.54 27.67 -30.61
CA THR A 227 -2.97 27.98 -30.51
C THR A 227 -3.82 26.73 -30.30
N GLN A 228 -5.02 26.92 -29.74
CA GLN A 228 -5.96 25.81 -29.55
C GLN A 228 -6.51 25.27 -30.88
N ASP A 229 -6.56 26.09 -31.93
CA ASP A 229 -7.02 25.65 -33.25
C ASP A 229 -6.01 24.72 -33.93
N ASP A 230 -4.71 24.99 -33.76
CA ASP A 230 -3.65 24.09 -34.24
C ASP A 230 -3.72 22.74 -33.52
N PHE A 231 -4.03 22.74 -32.22
CA PHE A 231 -4.18 21.53 -31.41
C PHE A 231 -5.40 20.69 -31.85
N ARG A 232 -6.51 21.33 -32.24
CA ARG A 232 -7.70 20.64 -32.76
C ARG A 232 -7.43 19.99 -34.11
N ARG A 233 -6.73 20.69 -35.02
CA ARG A 233 -6.44 20.21 -36.39
C ARG A 233 -5.37 19.12 -36.45
N SER A 234 -4.39 19.16 -35.56
CA SER A 234 -3.29 18.19 -35.53
C SER A 234 -3.75 16.83 -35.01
N SER A 235 -3.28 15.72 -35.60
CA SER A 235 -3.61 14.36 -35.15
C SER A 235 -2.85 13.94 -33.88
N LYS A 236 -1.61 14.43 -33.73
CA LYS A 236 -0.71 14.20 -32.60
C LYS A 236 -0.06 15.51 -32.18
N ALA A 237 -0.39 16.03 -31.01
CA ALA A 237 -0.05 17.40 -30.62
C ALA A 237 0.16 17.59 -29.12
N ILE A 238 0.88 18.63 -28.76
CA ILE A 238 1.09 19.07 -27.38
C ILE A 238 0.97 20.60 -27.27
N THR A 239 0.35 21.08 -26.19
CA THR A 239 0.29 22.51 -25.85
C THR A 239 1.35 22.89 -24.83
N ARG A 240 1.70 24.19 -24.74
CA ARG A 240 2.62 24.70 -23.70
C ARG A 240 2.15 24.41 -22.27
N ALA A 241 0.83 24.32 -22.07
CA ALA A 241 0.23 23.95 -20.81
C ALA A 241 0.27 22.44 -20.51
N GLY A 242 0.93 21.63 -21.36
CA GLY A 242 1.12 20.20 -21.16
C GLY A 242 -0.11 19.33 -21.46
N GLN A 243 -1.03 19.81 -22.30
CA GLN A 243 -2.11 18.97 -22.82
C GLN A 243 -1.61 18.19 -24.03
N VAL A 244 -1.76 16.86 -24.00
CA VAL A 244 -1.28 15.91 -25.00
C VAL A 244 -2.47 15.33 -25.77
N LYS A 245 -2.33 15.22 -27.09
CA LYS A 245 -3.27 14.54 -28.00
C LYS A 245 -2.55 13.44 -28.75
N GLU A 246 -3.08 12.22 -28.68
CA GLU A 246 -2.54 11.05 -29.37
C GLU A 246 -3.43 10.61 -30.54
N PRO A 247 -2.86 9.93 -31.55
CA PRO A 247 -3.64 9.28 -32.60
C PRO A 247 -4.62 8.28 -32.00
N GLY A 248 -5.87 8.26 -32.47
CA GLY A 248 -6.92 7.39 -31.93
C GLY A 248 -7.86 8.05 -30.92
N GLY A 249 -7.75 9.38 -30.71
CA GLY A 249 -8.74 10.17 -29.96
C GLY A 249 -8.49 10.27 -28.46
N ARG A 250 -7.30 9.87 -27.98
CA ARG A 250 -6.90 10.03 -26.58
C ARG A 250 -6.33 11.44 -26.35
N HIS A 251 -6.85 12.11 -25.32
CA HIS A 251 -6.37 13.41 -24.86
C HIS A 251 -6.04 13.33 -23.37
N GLU A 252 -4.91 13.89 -22.95
CA GLU A 252 -4.44 13.84 -21.58
C GLU A 252 -3.93 15.21 -21.12
N LYS A 253 -4.29 15.60 -19.90
CA LYS A 253 -3.70 16.75 -19.21
C LYS A 253 -3.54 16.38 -17.75
N ASP A 254 -2.29 16.18 -17.32
CA ASP A 254 -1.96 15.80 -15.95
C ASP A 254 -1.47 17.01 -15.16
N ASP A 255 -2.37 17.63 -14.39
CA ASP A 255 -2.07 18.79 -13.53
C ASP A 255 -1.99 18.44 -12.04
N ARG A 256 -1.74 17.18 -11.69
CA ARG A 256 -1.47 16.78 -10.30
C ARG A 256 -0.32 17.58 -9.67
N HIS A 257 0.59 18.05 -10.51
CA HIS A 257 1.67 18.96 -10.16
C HIS A 257 1.69 20.16 -11.09
N ARG A 258 2.22 21.29 -10.61
CA ARG A 258 2.39 22.47 -11.46
C ARG A 258 3.41 22.19 -12.56
N ILE A 259 3.17 22.75 -13.75
CA ILE A 259 4.03 22.50 -14.92
C ILE A 259 5.41 23.15 -14.78
N ASP A 260 5.51 24.18 -13.95
CA ASP A 260 6.74 24.92 -13.62
C ASP A 260 7.47 24.37 -12.37
N ASP A 261 7.03 23.25 -11.81
CA ASP A 261 7.66 22.64 -10.63
C ASP A 261 8.96 21.90 -10.99
N ARG A 262 10.05 22.68 -11.04
CA ARG A 262 11.41 22.20 -11.33
C ARG A 262 11.96 21.18 -10.33
N SER A 263 11.36 21.05 -9.14
CA SER A 263 11.78 20.01 -8.19
C SER A 263 11.48 18.60 -8.69
N ARG A 264 10.58 18.47 -9.68
CA ARG A 264 10.14 17.18 -10.24
C ARG A 264 10.73 16.86 -11.61
N TYR A 265 11.51 17.78 -12.17
CA TYR A 265 12.10 17.61 -13.50
C TYR A 265 13.14 16.50 -13.47
N VAL A 266 13.16 15.67 -14.52
CA VAL A 266 14.00 14.47 -14.64
C VAL A 266 14.90 14.52 -15.86
N LEU A 267 14.66 15.43 -16.81
CA LEU A 267 15.52 15.67 -17.95
C LEU A 267 16.68 16.59 -17.56
N GLY A 268 17.81 16.46 -18.23
CA GLY A 268 18.96 17.32 -18.02
C GLY A 268 20.23 16.60 -17.58
N TRP A 269 21.36 17.12 -18.03
CA TRP A 269 22.69 16.56 -17.75
C TRP A 269 23.27 17.02 -16.41
N ASN A 270 22.64 17.99 -15.75
CA ASN A 270 23.01 18.45 -14.42
C ASN A 270 21.78 18.65 -13.56
N ASN A 271 22.00 18.63 -12.25
CA ASN A 271 20.96 18.79 -11.24
C ASN A 271 21.01 20.12 -10.48
N ALA A 272 21.82 21.08 -10.91
CA ALA A 272 21.99 22.36 -10.23
C ALA A 272 20.66 23.13 -10.11
N ILE A 273 19.84 23.12 -11.17
CA ILE A 273 18.52 23.79 -11.18
C ILE A 273 17.55 23.08 -10.23
N LYS A 274 17.56 21.75 -10.20
CA LYS A 274 16.72 20.94 -9.32
C LYS A 274 17.11 21.13 -7.85
N ILE A 275 18.42 21.14 -7.55
CA ILE A 275 18.96 21.43 -6.21
C ILE A 275 18.49 22.82 -5.75
N ALA A 276 18.68 23.86 -6.57
CA ALA A 276 18.25 25.22 -6.21
C ALA A 276 16.74 25.31 -5.93
N ALA A 277 15.91 24.62 -6.73
CA ALA A 277 14.46 24.57 -6.52
C ALA A 277 14.08 23.84 -5.21
N LEU A 278 14.76 22.73 -4.90
CA LEU A 278 14.55 21.98 -3.66
C LEU A 278 15.08 22.74 -2.43
N GLU A 279 16.18 23.49 -2.53
CA GLU A 279 16.69 24.35 -1.45
C GLU A 279 15.73 25.52 -1.16
N GLU A 280 15.14 26.13 -2.19
CA GLU A 280 14.09 27.15 -1.99
C GLU A 280 12.85 26.55 -1.31
N ARG A 281 12.46 25.34 -1.73
CA ARG A 281 11.35 24.61 -1.11
C ARG A 281 11.65 24.26 0.35
N GLN A 282 12.86 23.78 0.65
CA GLN A 282 13.34 23.49 2.00
C GLN A 282 13.24 24.74 2.88
N LYS A 283 13.70 25.89 2.39
CA LYS A 283 13.64 27.15 3.13
C LYS A 283 12.21 27.58 3.45
N LYS A 284 11.28 27.41 2.49
CA LYS A 284 9.84 27.68 2.72
C LYS A 284 9.25 26.73 3.77
N GLN A 285 9.58 25.45 3.67
CA GLN A 285 9.15 24.42 4.61
C GLN A 285 9.65 24.70 6.03
N GLN A 286 10.92 25.09 6.16
CA GLN A 286 11.53 25.40 7.45
C GLN A 286 10.90 26.63 8.12
N ALA A 287 10.49 27.63 7.33
CA ALA A 287 9.74 28.78 7.85
C ALA A 287 8.35 28.39 8.40
N LEU A 288 7.66 27.43 7.76
CA LEU A 288 6.39 26.90 8.25
C LEU A 288 6.57 26.09 9.54
N ILE A 289 7.58 25.22 9.60
CA ILE A 289 7.94 24.47 10.81
C ILE A 289 8.21 25.42 11.97
N GLN A 290 9.01 26.47 11.75
CA GLN A 290 9.31 27.46 12.77
C GLN A 290 8.04 28.16 13.26
N LYS A 291 7.17 28.59 12.34
CA LYS A 291 5.90 29.23 12.69
C LYS A 291 5.03 28.32 13.57
N HIS A 292 4.83 27.06 13.17
CA HIS A 292 4.03 26.12 13.96
C HIS A 292 4.66 25.83 15.33
N ALA A 293 6.00 25.77 15.42
CA ALA A 293 6.69 25.63 16.71
C ALA A 293 6.47 26.84 17.64
N GLU A 294 6.51 28.05 17.10
CA GLU A 294 6.23 29.29 17.82
C GLU A 294 4.78 29.33 18.33
N ASP A 295 3.81 28.98 17.47
CA ASP A 295 2.39 28.90 17.83
C ASP A 295 2.14 27.86 18.95
N ILE A 296 2.75 26.68 18.85
CA ILE A 296 2.70 25.62 19.90
C ILE A 296 3.29 26.12 21.21
N ALA A 297 4.45 26.79 21.18
CA ALA A 297 5.09 27.32 22.37
C ALA A 297 4.24 28.40 23.05
N GLN A 298 3.66 29.31 22.27
CA GLN A 298 2.77 30.36 22.77
C GLN A 298 1.49 29.77 23.40
N ALA A 299 0.87 28.79 22.74
CA ALA A 299 -0.32 28.12 23.25
C ALA A 299 -0.03 27.36 24.56
N ASN A 300 1.07 26.62 24.64
CA ASN A 300 1.49 25.93 25.87
C ASN A 300 1.76 26.90 27.03
N ASN A 301 2.48 27.99 26.79
CA ASN A 301 2.72 29.03 27.81
C ASN A 301 1.40 29.62 28.31
N THR A 302 0.45 29.89 27.40
CA THR A 302 -0.87 30.41 27.77
C THR A 302 -1.66 29.41 28.61
N ARG A 303 -1.67 28.14 28.26
CA ARG A 303 -2.33 27.09 29.06
C ARG A 303 -1.70 26.92 30.43
N LYS A 304 -0.37 27.01 30.54
CA LYS A 304 0.32 26.99 31.85
C LYS A 304 -0.13 28.15 32.74
N MET A 305 -0.22 29.37 32.20
CA MET A 305 -0.76 30.52 32.94
C MET A 305 -2.23 30.32 33.35
N LEU A 306 -3.07 29.69 32.50
CA LEU A 306 -4.45 29.37 32.84
C LEU A 306 -4.54 28.31 33.96
N LEU A 307 -3.67 27.30 33.95
CA LEU A 307 -3.60 26.29 34.99
C LEU A 307 -3.25 26.91 36.36
N GLU A 308 -2.23 27.78 36.40
CA GLU A 308 -1.86 28.52 37.63
C GLU A 308 -3.02 29.38 38.15
N ARG A 309 -3.81 29.99 37.25
CA ARG A 309 -5.03 30.73 37.61
C ARG A 309 -6.12 29.80 38.15
N PHE A 310 -6.33 28.62 37.57
CA PHE A 310 -7.29 27.65 38.08
C PHE A 310 -6.91 27.13 39.47
N GLU A 311 -5.63 26.81 39.70
CA GLU A 311 -5.14 26.42 41.03
C GLU A 311 -5.36 27.54 42.06
N THR A 312 -5.12 28.80 41.67
CA THR A 312 -5.37 29.96 42.52
C THR A 312 -6.86 30.11 42.85
N LEU A 313 -7.75 29.94 41.87
CA LEU A 313 -9.20 29.93 42.09
C LEU A 313 -9.63 28.80 43.04
N THR A 314 -9.10 27.59 42.90
CA THR A 314 -9.40 26.47 43.81
C THR A 314 -8.95 26.77 45.24
N ARG A 315 -7.82 27.45 45.44
CA ARG A 315 -7.38 27.90 46.77
C ARG A 315 -8.30 28.98 47.35
N LEU A 316 -8.87 29.84 46.52
CA LEU A 316 -9.84 30.87 46.94
C LEU A 316 -11.20 30.28 47.35
N GLU A 317 -11.58 29.12 46.82
CA GLU A 317 -12.80 28.39 47.22
C GLU A 317 -12.79 27.97 48.70
N ARG A 318 -11.63 28.02 49.38
CA ARG A 318 -11.49 27.78 50.83
C ARG A 318 -12.23 28.81 51.70
N TYR A 319 -12.49 30.00 51.18
CA TYR A 319 -13.16 31.08 51.91
C TYR A 319 -14.60 31.25 51.38
N PRO A 320 -15.60 30.55 51.94
CA PRO A 320 -16.97 30.61 51.45
C PRO A 320 -17.71 31.88 51.91
N ASP A 321 -17.26 32.51 53.00
CA ASP A 321 -17.91 33.67 53.64
C ASP A 321 -16.86 34.72 54.07
N TYR A 322 -17.23 35.99 54.03
CA TYR A 322 -16.40 37.13 54.44
C TYR A 322 -16.14 37.16 55.95
N THR A 323 -16.96 36.48 56.75
CA THR A 323 -16.82 36.40 58.21
C THR A 323 -15.46 35.87 58.67
N GLU A 324 -14.82 34.97 57.91
CA GLU A 324 -13.48 34.44 58.20
C GLU A 324 -12.34 35.40 57.80
N LEU A 325 -12.66 36.46 57.04
CA LEU A 325 -11.73 37.47 56.55
C LEU A 325 -11.89 38.83 57.26
N ASP A 326 -13.03 39.06 57.92
CA ASP A 326 -13.33 40.28 58.65
C ASP A 326 -12.59 40.37 59.98
N TRP A 327 -11.32 40.76 59.90
CA TRP A 327 -10.48 41.06 61.05
C TRP A 327 -10.85 42.39 61.72
N ARG A 328 -11.48 43.33 61.00
CA ARG A 328 -11.80 44.66 61.53
C ARG A 328 -12.88 44.58 62.62
N SER A 329 -13.92 43.76 62.42
CA SER A 329 -14.91 43.52 63.46
C SER A 329 -14.30 42.82 64.69
N ALA A 330 -13.44 41.82 64.49
CA ALA A 330 -12.74 41.14 65.57
C ALA A 330 -11.79 42.08 66.35
N ALA A 331 -11.09 42.98 65.65
CA ALA A 331 -10.25 44.01 66.27
C ALA A 331 -11.07 44.99 67.10
N GLN A 332 -12.26 45.38 66.62
CA GLN A 332 -13.15 46.29 67.32
C GLN A 332 -13.72 45.67 68.60
N THR A 333 -14.06 44.38 68.58
CA THR A 333 -14.44 43.62 69.78
C THR A 333 -13.30 43.53 70.80
N ALA A 334 -12.08 43.21 70.35
CA ALA A 334 -10.90 43.19 71.22
C ALA A 334 -10.59 44.57 71.83
N ALA A 335 -10.70 45.64 71.03
CA ALA A 335 -10.50 47.01 71.48
C ALA A 335 -11.56 47.46 72.50
N GLN A 336 -12.83 47.09 72.32
CA GLN A 336 -13.90 47.39 73.29
C GLN A 336 -13.65 46.70 74.64
N LEU A 337 -13.31 45.41 74.63
CA LEU A 337 -13.00 44.64 75.84
C LEU A 337 -11.72 45.17 76.53
N THR A 338 -10.74 45.64 75.76
CA THR A 338 -9.50 46.23 76.29
C THR A 338 -9.75 47.61 76.89
N ALA A 339 -10.57 48.45 76.24
CA ALA A 339 -10.97 49.76 76.77
C ALA A 339 -11.82 49.63 78.05
N GLU A 340 -12.67 48.61 78.14
CA GLU A 340 -13.42 48.27 79.35
C GLU A 340 -12.49 47.86 80.50
N ARG A 341 -11.44 47.08 80.20
CA ARG A 341 -10.39 46.73 81.17
C ARG A 341 -9.62 47.96 81.64
N GLU A 342 -9.23 48.86 80.73
CA GLU A 342 -8.46 50.07 81.02
C GLU A 342 -9.26 51.10 81.83
N ALA A 343 -10.55 51.26 81.54
CA ALA A 343 -11.45 52.09 82.34
C ALA A 343 -11.57 51.60 83.78
N LEU A 344 -11.52 50.28 84.00
CA LEU A 344 -11.55 49.65 85.33
C LEU A 344 -10.19 49.71 86.06
N THR A 345 -9.09 49.96 85.37
CA THR A 345 -7.75 50.04 85.97
C THR A 345 -7.28 51.49 86.25
N ALA A 346 -8.00 52.50 85.78
CA ALA A 346 -7.62 53.91 85.89
C ALA A 346 -7.83 54.55 87.29
N THR A 347 -8.35 53.82 88.29
CA THR A 347 -8.79 54.39 89.59
C THR A 347 -7.84 54.13 90.77
N SER A 348 -6.53 53.97 90.56
CA SER A 348 -5.61 53.79 91.69
C SER A 348 -4.18 54.25 91.39
N ASP A 349 -3.71 55.26 92.12
CA ASP A 349 -2.32 55.75 92.07
C ASP A 349 -1.29 54.74 92.61
N VAL A 350 -1.73 53.72 93.39
CA VAL A 350 -0.90 52.60 93.85
C VAL A 350 -0.54 51.65 92.70
N LEU A 351 -1.40 51.57 91.66
CA LEU A 351 -1.20 50.73 90.49
C LEU A 351 -0.11 51.27 89.54
N ARG A 352 0.15 52.58 89.54
CA ARG A 352 1.21 53.20 88.70
C ARG A 352 2.61 52.88 89.22
N GLU A 353 2.79 52.87 90.54
CA GLU A 353 4.06 52.54 91.18
C GLU A 353 4.33 51.02 91.14
N LEU A 354 3.28 50.19 91.32
CA LEU A 354 3.34 48.75 91.03
C LEU A 354 3.59 48.46 89.55
N LYS A 355 3.10 49.30 88.62
CA LYS A 355 3.38 49.15 87.18
C LYS A 355 4.83 49.47 86.84
N GLN A 356 5.46 50.47 87.47
CA GLN A 356 6.90 50.72 87.29
C GLN A 356 7.78 49.62 87.88
N GLN A 357 7.41 49.08 89.06
CA GLN A 357 8.11 47.92 89.63
C GLN A 357 7.89 46.66 88.78
N LYS A 358 6.69 46.49 88.23
CA LYS A 358 6.35 45.43 87.28
C LYS A 358 7.13 45.59 85.98
N ASP A 359 7.21 46.78 85.38
CA ASP A 359 7.92 47.01 84.12
C ASP A 359 9.44 46.73 84.28
N HIS A 360 10.01 47.07 85.45
CA HIS A 360 11.41 46.76 85.77
C HIS A 360 11.63 45.26 86.02
N ALA A 361 10.69 44.60 86.70
CA ALA A 361 10.69 43.16 86.87
C ALA A 361 10.45 42.42 85.54
N GLU A 362 9.62 42.96 84.64
CA GLU A 362 9.34 42.43 83.30
C GLU A 362 10.55 42.59 82.37
N GLN A 363 11.31 43.68 82.45
CA GLN A 363 12.58 43.80 81.72
C GLN A 363 13.61 42.78 82.22
N THR A 364 13.73 42.62 83.53
CA THR A 364 14.63 41.63 84.13
C THR A 364 14.20 40.20 83.78
N LEU A 365 12.89 39.95 83.79
CA LEU A 365 12.28 38.69 83.37
C LEU A 365 12.51 38.43 81.89
N HIS A 366 12.33 39.42 81.00
CA HIS A 366 12.57 39.26 79.57
C HIS A 366 14.03 38.97 79.23
N GLN A 367 14.99 39.56 79.96
CA GLN A 367 16.40 39.20 79.81
C GLN A 367 16.67 37.78 80.30
N ALA A 368 16.14 37.40 81.46
CA ALA A 368 16.25 36.04 81.97
C ALA A 368 15.53 35.01 81.07
N GLU A 369 14.39 35.37 80.47
CA GLU A 369 13.63 34.56 79.51
C GLU A 369 14.39 34.42 78.19
N ALA A 370 15.07 35.48 77.71
CA ALA A 370 15.90 35.41 76.52
C ALA A 370 17.10 34.47 76.73
N ASP A 371 17.78 34.59 77.87
CA ASP A 371 18.89 33.71 78.25
C ASP A 371 18.42 32.27 78.49
N TYR A 372 17.29 32.09 79.19
CA TYR A 372 16.62 30.81 79.37
C TYR A 372 16.25 30.20 78.01
N MET A 373 15.65 30.95 77.09
CA MET A 373 15.26 30.45 75.78
C MET A 373 16.48 30.07 74.93
N LEU A 374 17.61 30.77 75.06
CA LEU A 374 18.85 30.41 74.39
C LEU A 374 19.42 29.10 74.94
N LEU A 375 19.47 28.95 76.26
CA LEU A 375 19.91 27.73 76.94
C LEU A 375 18.95 26.57 76.71
N TYR A 376 17.64 26.81 76.75
CA TYR A 376 16.58 25.85 76.45
C TYR A 376 16.66 25.36 75.01
N LYS A 377 16.93 26.25 74.04
CA LYS A 377 17.18 25.83 72.65
C LYS A 377 18.43 24.97 72.52
N LYS A 378 19.53 25.32 73.21
CA LYS A 378 20.75 24.50 73.22
C LYS A 378 20.51 23.14 73.87
N GLN A 379 19.79 23.11 74.99
CA GLN A 379 19.38 21.90 75.68
C GLN A 379 18.48 21.05 74.78
N ALA A 380 17.45 21.64 74.16
CA ALA A 380 16.56 20.94 73.24
C ALA A 380 17.32 20.38 72.02
N LEU A 381 18.30 21.09 71.46
CA LEU A 381 19.16 20.59 70.38
C LEU A 381 20.03 19.42 70.85
N LEU A 382 20.61 19.50 72.05
CA LEU A 382 21.40 18.44 72.64
C LEU A 382 20.55 17.22 73.00
N GLU A 383 19.37 17.42 73.60
CA GLU A 383 18.39 16.37 73.92
C GLU A 383 17.87 15.71 72.65
N GLN A 384 17.57 16.49 71.61
CA GLN A 384 17.21 15.94 70.31
C GLN A 384 18.37 15.11 69.74
N SER A 385 19.60 15.61 69.79
CA SER A 385 20.78 14.87 69.33
C SER A 385 20.99 13.56 70.11
N VAL A 386 20.88 13.60 71.44
CA VAL A 386 20.96 12.41 72.30
C VAL A 386 19.84 11.43 71.98
N THR A 387 18.60 11.91 71.82
CA THR A 387 17.45 11.08 71.47
C THR A 387 17.65 10.43 70.10
N THR A 388 18.14 11.17 69.11
CA THR A 388 18.46 10.64 67.77
C THR A 388 19.56 9.59 67.84
N LEU A 389 20.64 9.84 68.59
CA LEU A 389 21.74 8.88 68.75
C LEU A 389 21.29 7.62 69.52
N GLN A 390 20.43 7.77 70.53
CA GLN A 390 19.84 6.65 71.27
C GLN A 390 18.91 5.82 70.38
N ALA A 391 18.04 6.47 69.60
CA ALA A 391 17.17 5.79 68.64
C ALA A 391 17.99 5.05 67.58
N ASN A 392 19.07 5.67 67.06
CA ASN A 392 19.99 5.01 66.13
C ASN A 392 20.68 3.80 66.77
N LEU A 393 21.12 3.91 68.03
CA LEU A 393 21.73 2.80 68.76
C LEU A 393 20.73 1.65 68.97
N GLU A 394 19.51 1.94 69.41
CA GLU A 394 18.43 0.95 69.57
C GLU A 394 18.09 0.29 68.24
N GLN A 395 18.04 1.06 67.15
CA GLN A 395 17.81 0.53 65.81
C GLN A 395 18.95 -0.41 65.39
N CYS A 396 20.21 -0.02 65.58
CA CYS A 396 21.36 -0.88 65.31
C CYS A 396 21.35 -2.17 66.15
N GLN A 397 21.01 -2.08 67.44
CA GLN A 397 20.88 -3.24 68.34
C GLN A 397 19.74 -4.17 67.91
N THR A 398 18.61 -3.59 67.48
CA THR A 398 17.47 -4.35 66.95
C THR A 398 17.86 -5.08 65.66
N VAL A 399 18.57 -4.43 64.75
CA VAL A 399 19.07 -5.08 63.53
C VAL A 399 20.05 -6.21 63.85
N LEU A 400 21.00 -5.99 64.76
CA LEU A 400 21.98 -7.00 65.20
C LEU A 400 21.36 -8.21 65.89
N SER A 401 20.24 -8.03 66.59
CA SER A 401 19.50 -9.11 67.25
C SER A 401 18.52 -9.83 66.33
N THR A 402 17.97 -9.13 65.33
CA THR A 402 16.99 -9.69 64.37
C THR A 402 17.68 -10.48 63.27
N TYR A 403 18.84 -10.03 62.82
CA TYR A 403 19.57 -10.64 61.72
C TYR A 403 20.89 -11.21 62.21
N THR A 404 21.01 -12.53 62.21
CA THR A 404 22.29 -13.22 62.44
C THR A 404 23.03 -13.32 61.12
N LEU A 405 24.20 -12.68 61.01
CA LEU A 405 25.09 -12.88 59.87
C LEU A 405 25.57 -14.33 59.87
N THR A 406 25.19 -15.11 58.86
CA THR A 406 25.79 -16.43 58.63
C THR A 406 27.14 -16.27 57.95
N PRO A 407 28.08 -17.23 58.09
CA PRO A 407 29.39 -17.16 57.47
C PRO A 407 29.36 -16.96 55.94
N GLN A 408 28.30 -17.43 55.27
CA GLN A 408 28.08 -17.22 53.84
C GLN A 408 27.77 -15.76 53.50
N TYR A 409 26.89 -15.10 54.26
CA TYR A 409 26.58 -13.69 54.04
C TYR A 409 27.76 -12.79 54.40
N GLU A 410 28.57 -13.17 55.38
CA GLU A 410 29.79 -12.46 55.74
C GLU A 410 30.84 -12.51 54.62
N GLN A 411 31.02 -13.67 53.96
CA GLN A 411 31.89 -13.79 52.79
C GLN A 411 31.39 -12.95 51.60
N GLU A 412 30.09 -12.98 51.33
CA GLU A 412 29.53 -12.21 50.21
C GLU A 412 29.58 -10.70 50.47
N LEU A 413 29.31 -10.26 51.71
CA LEU A 413 29.44 -8.87 52.11
C LEU A 413 30.88 -8.38 51.97
N ASN A 414 31.86 -9.17 52.42
CA ASN A 414 33.28 -8.86 52.26
C ASN A 414 33.68 -8.73 50.78
N ARG A 415 33.16 -9.61 49.92
CA ARG A 415 33.39 -9.56 48.47
C ARG A 415 32.82 -8.27 47.86
N LEU A 416 31.59 -7.90 48.23
CA LEU A 416 30.92 -6.68 47.74
C LEU A 416 31.62 -5.40 48.22
N GLN A 417 32.05 -5.37 49.48
CA GLN A 417 32.82 -4.25 50.05
C GLN A 417 34.18 -4.11 49.35
N THR A 418 34.88 -5.21 49.09
CA THR A 418 36.17 -5.20 48.37
C THR A 418 35.99 -4.71 46.92
N ALA A 419 34.90 -5.08 46.25
CA ALA A 419 34.60 -4.64 44.89
C ALA A 419 34.25 -3.15 44.78
N GLN A 420 33.67 -2.56 45.84
CA GLN A 420 33.28 -1.14 45.87
C GLN A 420 34.38 -0.20 46.37
N ASN A 421 35.53 -0.73 46.80
CA ASN A 421 36.65 0.05 47.31
C ASN A 421 36.23 1.01 48.44
N THR A 422 35.30 0.55 49.29
CA THR A 422 34.73 1.35 50.37
C THR A 422 35.86 1.71 51.34
N ALA A 423 36.16 3.00 51.47
CA ALA A 423 37.19 3.49 52.40
C ALA A 423 36.90 3.03 53.84
N GLU A 424 37.95 2.98 54.67
CA GLU A 424 37.86 2.60 56.09
C GLU A 424 36.64 3.28 56.75
N LEU A 425 35.73 2.48 57.29
CA LEU A 425 34.48 2.89 57.94
C LEU A 425 34.79 3.56 59.29
N ALA A 426 35.42 4.73 59.25
CA ALA A 426 35.96 5.42 60.42
C ALA A 426 34.94 6.37 61.10
N SER A 427 33.76 6.59 60.51
CA SER A 427 32.71 7.44 61.08
C SER A 427 31.30 6.89 60.84
N LEU A 428 30.33 7.31 61.67
CA LEU A 428 28.92 6.90 61.54
C LEU A 428 28.35 7.30 60.18
N ASP A 429 28.66 8.50 59.69
CA ASP A 429 28.21 9.00 58.40
C ASP A 429 28.79 8.16 57.24
N ALA A 430 30.05 7.72 57.36
CA ALA A 430 30.66 6.83 56.38
C ALA A 430 29.94 5.46 56.30
N CYS A 431 29.48 4.93 57.44
CA CYS A 431 28.68 3.70 57.48
C CYS A 431 27.32 3.85 56.79
N VAL A 432 26.62 4.97 57.01
CA VAL A 432 25.32 5.24 56.37
C VAL A 432 25.47 5.40 54.85
N ILE A 433 26.52 6.08 54.41
CA ILE A 433 26.83 6.23 52.98
C ILE A 433 27.13 4.87 52.35
N ALA A 434 27.96 4.04 53.00
CA ALA A 434 28.30 2.70 52.54
C ALA A 434 27.06 1.78 52.47
N GLU A 435 26.18 1.80 53.47
CA GLU A 435 24.92 1.05 53.46
C GLU A 435 24.06 1.45 52.25
N THR A 436 23.91 2.76 52.02
CA THR A 436 23.09 3.29 50.93
C THR A 436 23.65 2.89 49.57
N GLN A 437 24.98 2.97 49.38
CA GLN A 437 25.64 2.57 48.13
C GLN A 437 25.51 1.07 47.86
N LEU A 438 25.66 0.25 48.90
CA LEU A 438 25.51 -1.19 48.79
C LEU A 438 24.06 -1.59 48.46
N ARG A 439 23.07 -0.99 49.15
CA ARG A 439 21.65 -1.21 48.89
C ARG A 439 21.30 -0.87 47.43
N ASN A 440 21.67 0.31 46.97
CA ASN A 440 21.41 0.73 45.58
C ASN A 440 22.02 -0.23 44.55
N THR A 441 23.21 -0.77 44.84
CA THR A 441 23.87 -1.74 43.94
C THR A 441 23.12 -3.07 43.89
N LEU A 442 22.70 -3.57 45.05
CA LEU A 442 21.91 -4.81 45.13
C LEU A 442 20.55 -4.65 44.47
N ASP A 443 19.86 -3.53 44.70
CA ASP A 443 18.58 -3.23 44.04
C ASP A 443 18.75 -3.18 42.51
N THR A 444 19.82 -2.57 42.02
CA THR A 444 20.13 -2.55 40.58
C THR A 444 20.37 -3.96 40.01
N GLN A 445 21.06 -4.83 40.76
CA GLN A 445 21.29 -6.22 40.34
C GLN A 445 20.00 -7.04 40.35
N ILE A 446 19.17 -6.87 41.38
CA ILE A 446 17.85 -7.51 41.49
C ILE A 446 16.97 -7.08 40.31
N ASP A 447 16.89 -5.79 40.02
CA ASP A 447 16.14 -5.26 38.88
C ASP A 447 16.63 -5.83 37.55
N HIS A 448 17.95 -5.94 37.37
CA HIS A 448 18.52 -6.53 36.17
C HIS A 448 18.15 -8.02 36.01
N GLN A 449 18.23 -8.79 37.09
CA GLN A 449 17.85 -10.20 37.09
C GLN A 449 16.34 -10.37 36.86
N GLN A 450 15.52 -9.53 37.48
CA GLN A 450 14.06 -9.56 37.31
C GLN A 450 13.66 -9.27 35.86
N ARG A 451 14.24 -8.25 35.23
CA ARG A 451 14.03 -7.97 33.79
C ARG A 451 14.45 -9.16 32.91
N THR A 452 15.54 -9.82 33.26
CA THR A 452 16.00 -11.01 32.54
C THR A 452 14.99 -12.16 32.66
N LEU A 453 14.48 -12.40 33.88
CA LEU A 453 13.44 -13.41 34.13
C LEU A 453 12.15 -13.12 33.37
N ASP A 454 11.69 -11.86 33.37
CA ASP A 454 10.48 -11.44 32.66
C ASP A 454 10.65 -11.59 31.15
N SER A 455 11.80 -11.19 30.59
CA SER A 455 12.13 -11.39 29.18
C SER A 455 12.13 -12.86 28.77
N LEU A 456 12.75 -13.74 29.56
CA LEU A 456 12.77 -15.18 29.31
C LEU A 456 11.37 -15.78 29.38
N ARG A 457 10.59 -15.39 30.39
CA ARG A 457 9.19 -15.80 30.54
C ARG A 457 8.37 -15.44 29.31
N ASP A 458 8.45 -14.20 28.86
CA ASP A 458 7.67 -13.73 27.72
C ASP A 458 8.08 -14.42 26.42
N SER A 459 9.39 -14.67 26.23
CA SER A 459 9.89 -15.44 25.10
C SER A 459 9.31 -16.86 25.09
N ILE A 460 9.41 -17.58 26.22
CA ILE A 460 8.91 -18.96 26.33
C ILE A 460 7.40 -19.01 26.08
N LEU A 461 6.62 -18.09 26.66
CA LEU A 461 5.16 -18.05 26.47
C LEU A 461 4.78 -17.73 25.03
N ARG A 462 5.53 -16.86 24.34
CA ARG A 462 5.33 -16.58 22.91
C ARG A 462 5.56 -17.85 22.09
N ASP A 463 6.69 -18.53 22.29
CA ASP A 463 7.05 -19.73 21.52
C ASP A 463 6.03 -20.88 21.77
N MET A 464 5.53 -21.04 23.01
CA MET A 464 4.46 -21.98 23.34
C MET A 464 3.14 -21.68 22.63
N ARG A 465 2.74 -20.39 22.56
CA ARG A 465 1.52 -19.95 21.86
C ARG A 465 1.65 -20.13 20.35
N GLU A 466 2.82 -19.80 19.79
CA GLU A 466 3.12 -19.99 18.38
C GLU A 466 3.00 -21.46 18.02
N PHE A 467 3.66 -22.35 18.76
CA PHE A 467 3.55 -23.80 18.56
C PHE A 467 2.10 -24.29 18.60
N LYS A 468 1.30 -23.85 19.58
CA LYS A 468 -0.11 -24.23 19.71
C LYS A 468 -0.98 -23.72 18.56
N THR A 469 -0.67 -22.54 18.02
CA THR A 469 -1.36 -21.97 16.86
C THR A 469 -1.03 -22.74 15.59
N THR A 470 0.23 -23.10 15.41
CA THR A 470 0.71 -23.81 14.22
C THR A 470 0.29 -25.28 14.22
N TYR A 471 0.21 -25.93 15.39
CA TYR A 471 -0.09 -27.36 15.56
C TYR A 471 -1.23 -27.60 16.57
N PRO A 472 -2.47 -27.20 16.22
CA PRO A 472 -3.59 -27.21 17.17
C PRO A 472 -4.06 -28.62 17.58
N VAL A 473 -3.79 -29.65 16.76
CA VAL A 473 -4.19 -31.04 17.04
C VAL A 473 -3.22 -31.68 18.03
N GLU A 474 -1.93 -31.47 17.84
CA GLU A 474 -0.86 -32.03 18.66
C GLU A 474 -0.73 -31.31 20.01
N ALA A 475 -1.14 -30.04 20.08
CA ALA A 475 -1.13 -29.22 21.29
C ALA A 475 -2.50 -29.11 21.97
N GLN A 476 -3.46 -29.97 21.63
CA GLN A 476 -4.83 -29.92 22.16
C GLN A 476 -4.88 -30.04 23.70
N ASP A 477 -4.03 -30.92 24.26
CA ASP A 477 -4.01 -31.23 25.69
C ASP A 477 -2.93 -30.45 26.48
N ILE A 478 -2.16 -29.57 25.82
CA ILE A 478 -1.05 -28.83 26.44
C ILE A 478 -1.43 -27.34 26.57
N ASP A 479 -1.24 -26.78 27.76
CA ASP A 479 -1.54 -25.37 28.05
C ASP A 479 -0.35 -24.44 27.70
N SER A 480 -0.63 -23.17 27.42
CA SER A 480 0.39 -22.15 27.09
C SER A 480 0.84 -21.36 28.32
N THR A 481 1.14 -22.07 29.40
CA THR A 481 1.67 -21.51 30.65
C THR A 481 3.05 -22.07 30.97
N LEU A 482 3.87 -21.32 31.72
CA LEU A 482 5.22 -21.76 32.12
C LEU A 482 5.22 -23.11 32.86
N ARG A 483 4.13 -23.44 33.56
CA ARG A 483 3.98 -24.72 34.27
C ARG A 483 3.91 -25.92 33.33
N ALA A 484 3.47 -25.73 32.08
CA ALA A 484 3.41 -26.76 31.06
C ALA A 484 4.78 -27.04 30.39
N GLY A 485 5.84 -26.31 30.76
CA GLY A 485 7.20 -26.51 30.21
C GLY A 485 7.69 -27.97 30.15
N PRO A 486 7.50 -28.78 31.20
CA PRO A 486 7.86 -30.20 31.17
C PRO A 486 7.12 -31.02 30.10
N GLU A 487 5.86 -30.70 29.81
CA GLU A 487 5.03 -31.40 28.80
C GLU A 487 5.55 -31.13 27.38
N TYR A 488 5.91 -29.88 27.07
CA TYR A 488 6.58 -29.53 25.81
C TYR A 488 7.95 -30.22 25.67
N CYS A 489 8.71 -30.33 26.76
CA CYS A 489 10.00 -31.05 26.74
C CYS A 489 9.80 -32.55 26.48
N HIS A 490 8.76 -33.16 27.04
CA HIS A 490 8.40 -34.55 26.78
C HIS A 490 7.99 -34.77 25.32
N LEU A 491 7.14 -33.90 24.77
CA LEU A 491 6.75 -33.94 23.36
C LEU A 491 7.97 -33.83 22.44
N LEU A 492 8.90 -32.91 22.74
CA LEU A 492 10.16 -32.78 22.00
C LEU A 492 11.01 -34.06 22.08
N ALA A 493 11.10 -34.69 23.25
CA ALA A 493 11.85 -35.93 23.43
C ALA A 493 11.22 -37.08 22.63
N GLN A 494 9.89 -37.18 22.59
CA GLN A 494 9.17 -38.16 21.79
C GLN A 494 9.35 -37.95 20.28
N LEU A 495 9.24 -36.70 19.80
CA LEU A 495 9.49 -36.35 18.40
C LEU A 495 10.92 -36.67 17.95
N LYS A 496 11.91 -36.46 18.82
CA LYS A 496 13.31 -36.82 18.57
C LYS A 496 13.54 -38.33 18.56
N LYS A 497 12.73 -39.09 19.29
CA LYS A 497 12.91 -40.54 19.47
C LYS A 497 12.23 -41.37 18.39
N ASP A 498 11.00 -41.03 17.99
CA ASP A 498 10.13 -42.05 17.39
C ASP A 498 9.90 -42.01 15.87
N ASP A 499 10.16 -40.95 15.08
CA ASP A 499 9.61 -41.03 13.70
C ASP A 499 10.20 -40.14 12.59
N LEU A 500 11.17 -39.26 12.88
CA LEU A 500 11.72 -38.35 11.86
C LEU A 500 12.39 -39.08 10.66
N PRO A 501 13.21 -40.13 10.84
CA PRO A 501 13.87 -40.79 9.71
C PRO A 501 12.90 -41.52 8.78
N ARG A 502 11.87 -42.17 9.36
CA ARG A 502 10.87 -42.93 8.60
C ARG A 502 9.95 -42.01 7.80
N PHE A 503 9.49 -40.91 8.41
CA PHE A 503 8.67 -39.93 7.69
C PHE A 503 9.45 -39.21 6.60
N VAL A 504 10.72 -38.87 6.82
CA VAL A 504 11.59 -38.31 5.77
C VAL A 504 11.70 -39.28 4.59
N SER A 505 11.95 -40.58 4.84
CA SER A 505 12.05 -41.58 3.78
C SER A 505 10.74 -41.78 3.01
N ARG A 506 9.60 -41.83 3.72
CA ARG A 506 8.27 -41.99 3.10
C ARG A 506 7.85 -40.73 2.33
N PHE A 507 8.16 -39.54 2.85
CA PHE A 507 7.93 -38.27 2.19
C PHE A 507 8.77 -38.14 0.92
N LYS A 508 10.07 -38.47 0.98
CA LYS A 508 10.93 -38.57 -0.20
C LYS A 508 10.36 -39.52 -1.26
N SER A 509 9.89 -40.71 -0.85
CA SER A 509 9.31 -41.69 -1.79
C SER A 509 8.03 -41.18 -2.47
N LEU A 510 7.12 -40.55 -1.71
CA LEU A 510 5.89 -39.97 -2.26
C LEU A 510 6.16 -38.76 -3.16
N LEU A 511 7.14 -37.93 -2.82
CA LEU A 511 7.53 -36.76 -3.61
C LEU A 511 8.16 -37.14 -4.93
N THR A 512 9.15 -38.02 -4.90
CA THR A 512 10.04 -38.26 -6.04
C THR A 512 9.41 -39.19 -7.07
N VAL A 513 8.64 -40.19 -6.65
CA VAL A 513 8.14 -41.23 -7.56
C VAL A 513 6.71 -40.93 -8.03
N ASN A 514 5.77 -40.65 -7.10
CA ASN A 514 4.36 -40.62 -7.46
C ASN A 514 3.96 -39.33 -8.20
N THR A 515 4.38 -38.17 -7.69
CA THR A 515 3.98 -36.87 -8.25
C THR A 515 4.52 -36.65 -9.67
N ILE A 516 5.75 -37.12 -9.95
CA ILE A 516 6.37 -37.00 -11.27
C ILE A 516 5.67 -37.91 -12.28
N ASN A 517 5.33 -39.14 -11.89
CA ASN A 517 4.59 -40.07 -12.75
C ASN A 517 3.20 -39.55 -13.13
N GLU A 518 2.48 -38.92 -12.19
CA GLU A 518 1.17 -38.33 -12.48
C GLU A 518 1.24 -37.16 -13.47
N ILE A 519 2.26 -36.30 -13.36
CA ILE A 519 2.47 -35.21 -14.34
C ILE A 519 2.91 -35.75 -15.70
N ALA A 520 3.71 -36.82 -15.74
CA ALA A 520 4.07 -37.49 -16.97
C ALA A 520 2.82 -38.08 -17.67
N ASN A 521 1.94 -38.74 -16.92
CA ASN A 521 0.66 -39.25 -17.42
C ASN A 521 -0.23 -38.12 -17.93
N PHE A 522 -0.30 -37.00 -17.21
CA PHE A 522 -1.07 -35.83 -17.62
C PHE A 522 -0.54 -35.21 -18.91
N ASN A 523 0.78 -35.04 -19.05
CA ASN A 523 1.40 -34.55 -20.29
C ASN A 523 1.13 -35.50 -21.46
N ALA A 524 1.23 -36.81 -21.24
CA ALA A 524 0.91 -37.82 -22.25
C ALA A 524 -0.55 -37.74 -22.71
N HIS A 525 -1.50 -37.52 -21.80
CA HIS A 525 -2.91 -37.36 -22.15
C HIS A 525 -3.17 -36.11 -23.00
N LEU A 526 -2.56 -34.97 -22.65
CA LEU A 526 -2.68 -33.75 -23.47
C LEU A 526 -2.03 -33.90 -24.85
N ALA A 527 -0.90 -34.62 -24.93
CA ALA A 527 -0.26 -34.92 -26.20
C ALA A 527 -1.12 -35.84 -27.08
N GLN A 528 -1.82 -36.81 -26.49
CA GLN A 528 -2.77 -37.67 -27.20
C GLN A 528 -3.93 -36.86 -27.81
N GLU A 529 -4.57 -35.99 -27.01
CA GLU A 529 -5.65 -35.11 -27.51
C GLU A 529 -5.17 -34.18 -28.64
N ARG A 530 -3.91 -33.72 -28.56
CA ARG A 530 -3.28 -32.91 -29.61
C ARG A 530 -3.16 -33.68 -30.93
N GLU A 531 -2.75 -34.95 -30.89
CA GLU A 531 -2.66 -35.77 -32.09
C GLU A 531 -4.03 -36.12 -32.66
N ILE A 532 -5.04 -36.38 -31.81
CA ILE A 532 -6.43 -36.57 -32.25
C ILE A 532 -6.92 -35.37 -33.06
N ILE A 533 -6.65 -34.14 -32.63
CA ILE A 533 -7.04 -32.94 -33.39
C ILE A 533 -6.37 -32.90 -34.78
N LYS A 534 -5.08 -33.21 -34.87
CA LYS A 534 -4.37 -33.25 -36.16
C LYS A 534 -4.91 -34.33 -37.09
N GLU A 535 -5.17 -35.52 -36.57
CA GLU A 535 -5.76 -36.62 -37.32
C GLU A 535 -7.12 -36.22 -37.89
N ARG A 536 -8.00 -35.62 -37.07
CA ARG A 536 -9.30 -35.13 -37.53
C ARG A 536 -9.18 -34.10 -38.65
N ILE A 537 -8.23 -33.17 -38.54
CA ILE A 537 -7.99 -32.15 -39.59
C ILE A 537 -7.46 -32.80 -40.88
N ALA A 538 -6.60 -33.81 -40.77
CA ALA A 538 -6.15 -34.56 -41.93
C ALA A 538 -7.31 -35.27 -42.67
N VAL A 539 -8.25 -35.84 -41.92
CA VAL A 539 -9.46 -36.45 -42.52
C VAL A 539 -10.34 -35.38 -43.18
N ILE A 540 -10.60 -34.25 -42.51
CA ILE A 540 -11.38 -33.14 -43.10
C ILE A 540 -10.72 -32.62 -44.39
N ASN A 541 -9.38 -32.50 -44.40
CA ASN A 541 -8.63 -32.09 -45.58
C ASN A 541 -8.76 -33.07 -46.76
N THR A 542 -8.91 -34.36 -46.48
CA THR A 542 -9.19 -35.36 -47.52
C THR A 542 -10.50 -35.02 -48.25
N SER A 543 -11.55 -34.67 -47.50
CA SER A 543 -12.82 -34.21 -48.10
C SER A 543 -12.70 -32.85 -48.79
N LEU A 544 -11.96 -31.91 -48.21
CA LEU A 544 -11.78 -30.58 -48.81
C LEU A 544 -11.02 -30.60 -50.14
N THR A 545 -10.08 -31.55 -50.31
CA THR A 545 -9.38 -31.71 -51.60
C THR A 545 -10.31 -32.11 -52.74
N GLN A 546 -11.44 -32.76 -52.44
CA GLN A 546 -12.41 -33.20 -53.43
C GLN A 546 -13.38 -32.08 -53.85
N ILE A 547 -13.41 -30.97 -53.11
CA ILE A 547 -14.24 -29.80 -53.39
C ILE A 547 -13.43 -28.79 -54.21
N ASP A 548 -13.94 -28.44 -55.39
CA ASP A 548 -13.37 -27.34 -56.17
C ASP A 548 -13.83 -26.01 -55.61
N TYR A 549 -12.94 -25.31 -54.89
CA TYR A 549 -13.21 -23.96 -54.40
C TYR A 549 -13.22 -22.96 -55.54
N ASN A 550 -12.34 -23.12 -56.52
CA ASN A 550 -12.35 -22.48 -57.84
C ASN A 550 -11.86 -23.52 -58.86
N PRO A 551 -12.06 -23.32 -60.18
CA PRO A 551 -11.48 -24.22 -61.18
C PRO A 551 -9.98 -24.46 -60.90
N ASP A 552 -9.59 -25.72 -60.80
CA ASP A 552 -8.23 -26.20 -60.49
C ASP A 552 -7.66 -25.81 -59.11
N ARG A 553 -8.49 -25.35 -58.16
CA ARG A 553 -8.06 -24.94 -56.81
C ARG A 553 -8.94 -25.51 -55.70
N TYR A 554 -8.32 -25.88 -54.59
CA TYR A 554 -8.98 -26.43 -53.41
C TYR A 554 -8.53 -25.74 -52.13
N ILE A 555 -9.27 -25.94 -51.04
CA ILE A 555 -8.94 -25.41 -49.71
C ILE A 555 -8.26 -26.48 -48.87
N ARG A 556 -7.23 -26.11 -48.13
CA ARG A 556 -6.59 -26.93 -47.09
C ARG A 556 -6.63 -26.21 -45.76
N LEU A 557 -7.13 -26.87 -44.72
CA LEU A 557 -7.02 -26.40 -43.35
C LEU A 557 -5.62 -26.70 -42.81
N GLU A 558 -5.00 -25.68 -42.24
CA GLU A 558 -3.69 -25.75 -41.60
C GLU A 558 -3.85 -25.52 -40.10
N ALA A 559 -3.27 -26.44 -39.31
CA ALA A 559 -3.22 -26.34 -37.87
C ALA A 559 -1.81 -25.94 -37.45
N HIS A 560 -1.59 -24.63 -37.30
CA HIS A 560 -0.32 -24.08 -36.86
C HIS A 560 -0.23 -24.11 -35.34
N GLN A 561 0.98 -24.22 -34.78
CA GLN A 561 1.15 -24.08 -33.34
C GLN A 561 0.83 -22.66 -32.91
N THR A 562 0.14 -22.51 -31.78
CA THR A 562 -0.17 -21.19 -31.23
C THR A 562 1.10 -20.41 -30.89
N LEU A 563 1.06 -19.09 -31.08
CA LEU A 563 2.10 -18.15 -30.66
C LEU A 563 1.86 -17.62 -29.24
N ASP A 564 0.81 -18.08 -28.57
CA ASP A 564 0.48 -17.64 -27.22
C ASP A 564 1.58 -18.03 -26.23
N PRO A 565 2.23 -17.05 -25.57
CA PRO A 565 3.35 -17.32 -24.68
C PRO A 565 2.93 -18.19 -23.48
N GLU A 566 1.71 -18.03 -22.95
CA GLU A 566 1.27 -18.77 -21.76
C GLU A 566 1.15 -20.27 -22.03
N ILE A 567 0.75 -20.65 -23.24
CA ILE A 567 0.60 -22.04 -23.66
C ILE A 567 1.98 -22.65 -23.97
N ARG A 568 2.85 -21.89 -24.65
CA ARG A 568 4.21 -22.34 -24.95
C ARG A 568 5.02 -22.57 -23.67
N ASP A 569 4.94 -21.65 -22.73
CA ASP A 569 5.66 -21.73 -21.46
C ASP A 569 5.13 -22.88 -20.61
N PHE A 570 3.82 -23.12 -20.62
CA PHE A 570 3.22 -24.29 -19.97
C PHE A 570 3.70 -25.61 -20.57
N GLN A 571 3.73 -25.73 -21.90
CA GLN A 571 4.24 -26.94 -22.56
C GLN A 571 5.73 -27.15 -22.30
N ALA A 572 6.53 -26.08 -22.27
CA ALA A 572 7.95 -26.16 -21.93
C ALA A 572 8.15 -26.61 -20.48
N ALA A 573 7.35 -26.09 -19.54
CA ALA A 573 7.39 -26.48 -18.14
C ALA A 573 7.01 -27.96 -17.93
N LEU A 574 5.97 -28.44 -18.62
CA LEU A 574 5.59 -29.87 -18.58
C LEU A 574 6.68 -30.77 -19.16
N ARG A 575 7.30 -30.39 -20.29
CA ARG A 575 8.40 -31.16 -20.89
C ARG A 575 9.62 -31.22 -19.97
N ALA A 576 10.01 -30.09 -19.39
CA ALA A 576 11.11 -30.00 -18.44
C ALA A 576 10.89 -30.89 -17.19
N CYS A 577 9.64 -31.11 -16.79
CA CYS A 577 9.29 -32.04 -15.71
C CYS A 577 9.45 -33.52 -16.12
N THR A 578 9.37 -33.84 -17.41
CA THR A 578 9.34 -35.22 -17.94
C THR A 578 10.62 -35.69 -18.66
N GLU A 579 11.52 -34.78 -19.05
CA GLU A 579 12.57 -35.05 -20.05
C GLU A 579 13.68 -36.04 -19.64
N ASN A 580 13.79 -36.52 -18.39
CA ASN A 580 14.69 -37.64 -18.04
C ASN A 580 14.12 -38.52 -16.91
N THR A 581 12.89 -39.03 -17.03
CA THR A 581 12.34 -40.01 -16.07
C THR A 581 12.81 -41.44 -16.37
N VAL A 582 13.41 -41.68 -17.55
CA VAL A 582 13.79 -43.02 -18.06
C VAL A 582 15.26 -43.36 -17.82
N SER A 583 16.12 -42.36 -17.55
CA SER A 583 17.55 -42.56 -17.27
C SER A 583 17.77 -42.63 -15.76
N GLY A 584 17.86 -43.84 -15.21
CA GLY A 584 17.87 -44.14 -13.77
C GLY A 584 19.10 -43.70 -12.96
N ASP A 585 19.57 -42.46 -13.11
CA ASP A 585 20.58 -41.88 -12.22
C ASP A 585 19.91 -40.96 -11.19
N GLU A 586 19.71 -41.49 -9.99
CA GLU A 586 19.18 -40.80 -8.82
C GLU A 586 20.25 -39.90 -8.17
N SER A 587 20.45 -38.69 -8.71
CA SER A 587 21.08 -37.62 -7.94
C SER A 587 20.02 -36.86 -7.14
N GLU A 588 20.13 -36.82 -5.81
CA GLU A 588 19.15 -36.16 -4.92
C GLU A 588 18.87 -34.70 -5.33
N HIS A 589 19.90 -33.97 -5.78
CA HIS A 589 19.77 -32.58 -6.24
C HIS A 589 18.89 -32.40 -7.49
N TYR A 590 18.82 -33.42 -8.36
CA TYR A 590 18.02 -33.35 -9.58
C TYR A 590 16.52 -33.59 -9.31
N SER A 591 16.21 -34.32 -8.23
CA SER A 591 14.83 -34.56 -7.80
C SER A 591 14.16 -33.31 -7.19
N GLU A 592 14.92 -32.47 -6.47
CA GLU A 592 14.39 -31.25 -5.82
C GLU A 592 14.04 -30.14 -6.81
N GLN A 593 14.87 -29.93 -7.85
CA GLN A 593 14.61 -28.93 -8.88
C GLN A 593 13.33 -29.26 -9.67
N ARG A 594 13.13 -30.54 -9.99
CA ARG A 594 11.90 -31.04 -10.63
C ARG A 594 10.69 -30.88 -9.73
N PHE A 595 10.84 -31.18 -8.44
CA PHE A 595 9.77 -30.95 -7.49
C PHE A 595 9.38 -29.47 -7.43
N SER A 596 10.34 -28.55 -7.44
CA SER A 596 10.05 -27.11 -7.46
C SER A 596 9.21 -26.73 -8.69
N LEU A 597 9.57 -27.22 -9.88
CA LEU A 597 8.82 -26.98 -11.12
C LEU A 597 7.39 -27.53 -11.04
N VAL A 598 7.26 -28.78 -10.58
CA VAL A 598 5.97 -29.47 -10.37
C VAL A 598 5.10 -28.70 -9.37
N LYS A 599 5.69 -28.28 -8.25
CA LYS A 599 5.02 -27.50 -7.21
C LYS A 599 4.49 -26.18 -7.76
N THR A 600 5.28 -25.46 -8.56
CA THR A 600 4.85 -24.19 -9.18
C THR A 600 3.63 -24.39 -10.09
N ILE A 601 3.58 -25.47 -10.87
CA ILE A 601 2.43 -25.78 -11.74
C ILE A 601 1.19 -26.10 -10.89
N ILE A 602 1.33 -26.96 -9.88
CA ILE A 602 0.21 -27.37 -9.01
C ILE A 602 -0.32 -26.19 -8.17
N GLU A 603 0.55 -25.35 -7.62
CA GLU A 603 0.14 -24.14 -6.88
C GLU A 603 -0.65 -23.19 -7.77
N ARG A 604 -0.25 -23.06 -9.04
CA ARG A 604 -1.00 -22.28 -10.02
C ARG A 604 -2.34 -22.93 -10.36
N PHE A 605 -2.45 -24.25 -10.45
CA PHE A 605 -3.74 -24.94 -10.62
C PHE A 605 -4.66 -24.81 -9.41
N ARG A 606 -4.12 -24.83 -8.17
CA ARG A 606 -4.90 -24.64 -6.95
C ARG A 606 -5.37 -23.20 -6.76
N GLY A 607 -4.72 -22.24 -7.42
CA GLY A 607 -4.99 -20.82 -7.31
C GLY A 607 -4.20 -20.21 -6.17
N ARG A 608 -3.23 -19.36 -6.50
CA ARG A 608 -2.39 -18.68 -5.49
C ARG A 608 -3.20 -17.59 -4.77
N GLU A 609 -2.89 -17.37 -3.49
CA GLU A 609 -3.57 -16.36 -2.67
C GLU A 609 -3.50 -14.97 -3.33
N GLY A 610 -4.66 -14.30 -3.41
CA GLY A 610 -4.80 -13.01 -4.10
C GLY A 610 -4.81 -13.06 -5.63
N ARG A 611 -4.63 -14.24 -6.26
CA ARG A 611 -4.63 -14.42 -7.74
C ARG A 611 -5.49 -15.58 -8.25
N ALA A 612 -6.36 -16.15 -7.41
CA ALA A 612 -7.16 -17.34 -7.73
C ALA A 612 -7.97 -17.24 -9.04
N GLU A 613 -8.59 -16.09 -9.34
CA GLU A 613 -9.38 -15.90 -10.57
C GLU A 613 -8.51 -15.87 -11.84
N LEU A 614 -7.32 -15.24 -11.76
CA LEU A 614 -6.36 -15.20 -12.87
C LEU A 614 -5.79 -16.60 -13.14
N ASP A 615 -5.43 -17.32 -12.06
CA ASP A 615 -4.89 -18.67 -12.13
C ASP A 615 -5.94 -19.68 -12.65
N ARG A 616 -7.22 -19.51 -12.31
CA ARG A 616 -8.33 -20.29 -12.87
C ARG A 616 -8.50 -20.07 -14.38
N ARG A 617 -8.45 -18.82 -14.83
CA ARG A 617 -8.52 -18.50 -16.27
C ARG A 617 -7.33 -19.07 -17.04
N TRP A 618 -6.13 -18.92 -16.47
CA TRP A 618 -4.93 -19.51 -17.03
C TRP A 618 -5.06 -21.03 -17.14
N THR A 619 -5.49 -21.70 -16.07
CA THR A 619 -5.67 -23.17 -16.04
C THR A 619 -6.58 -23.61 -17.17
N ASN A 620 -7.80 -23.05 -17.25
CA ASN A 620 -8.75 -23.38 -18.31
C ASN A 620 -8.19 -23.15 -19.71
N LYS A 621 -7.39 -22.09 -19.89
CA LYS A 621 -6.79 -21.73 -21.18
C LYS A 621 -5.70 -22.72 -21.60
N VAL A 622 -4.79 -23.08 -20.71
CA VAL A 622 -3.64 -23.94 -21.04
C VAL A 622 -3.97 -25.42 -21.06
N THR A 623 -4.98 -25.87 -20.31
CA THR A 623 -5.41 -27.28 -20.32
C THR A 623 -6.31 -27.62 -21.52
N ASP A 624 -6.94 -26.62 -22.14
CA ASP A 624 -7.73 -26.82 -23.36
C ASP A 624 -6.82 -26.87 -24.59
N VAL A 625 -6.59 -28.07 -25.10
CA VAL A 625 -5.69 -28.36 -26.23
C VAL A 625 -6.14 -27.65 -27.52
N ARG A 626 -7.41 -27.23 -27.64
CA ARG A 626 -7.87 -26.46 -28.80
C ARG A 626 -7.14 -25.11 -28.92
N ASN A 627 -6.77 -24.51 -27.79
CA ASN A 627 -6.02 -23.24 -27.77
C ASN A 627 -4.55 -23.42 -28.17
N TRP A 628 -4.06 -24.66 -28.28
CA TRP A 628 -2.68 -24.96 -28.66
C TRP A 628 -2.45 -24.80 -30.16
N PHE A 629 -3.53 -24.65 -30.93
CA PHE A 629 -3.50 -24.48 -32.37
C PHE A 629 -4.06 -23.12 -32.78
N SER A 630 -3.48 -22.56 -33.84
CA SER A 630 -4.08 -21.51 -34.64
C SER A 630 -4.46 -22.13 -35.98
N PHE A 631 -5.74 -22.00 -36.35
CA PHE A 631 -6.25 -22.57 -37.60
C PHE A 631 -6.25 -21.52 -38.69
N ALA A 632 -5.72 -21.89 -39.85
CA ALA A 632 -5.79 -21.10 -41.07
C ALA A 632 -6.34 -21.97 -42.21
N ALA A 633 -6.86 -21.33 -43.25
CA ALA A 633 -7.17 -22.01 -44.50
C ALA A 633 -6.22 -21.50 -45.60
N SER A 634 -5.72 -22.41 -46.43
CA SER A 634 -4.84 -22.11 -47.56
C SER A 634 -5.54 -22.58 -48.84
N GLU A 635 -5.73 -21.68 -49.80
CA GLU A 635 -6.18 -22.01 -51.15
C GLU A 635 -4.97 -22.43 -51.97
N ARG A 636 -5.02 -23.63 -52.54
CA ARG A 636 -3.89 -24.24 -53.25
C ARG A 636 -4.26 -24.68 -54.64
N TRP A 637 -3.29 -24.62 -55.55
CA TRP A 637 -3.41 -25.17 -56.89
C TRP A 637 -3.38 -26.70 -56.84
N ARG A 638 -4.29 -27.34 -57.59
CA ARG A 638 -4.36 -28.80 -57.65
C ARG A 638 -3.18 -29.43 -58.40
N ALA A 639 -2.55 -28.67 -59.31
CA ALA A 639 -1.47 -29.17 -60.17
C ALA A 639 -0.13 -29.33 -59.44
N ASP A 640 0.21 -28.42 -58.53
CA ASP A 640 1.53 -28.36 -57.88
C ASP A 640 1.49 -28.11 -56.37
N GLU A 641 0.29 -28.09 -55.77
CA GLU A 641 0.03 -27.80 -54.35
C GLU A 641 0.55 -26.45 -53.83
N THR A 642 0.93 -25.55 -54.75
CA THR A 642 1.44 -24.22 -54.37
C THR A 642 0.32 -23.37 -53.78
N GLU A 643 0.67 -22.62 -52.75
CA GLU A 643 -0.27 -21.70 -52.10
C GLU A 643 -0.58 -20.53 -53.02
N PHE A 644 -1.87 -20.36 -53.32
CA PHE A 644 -2.40 -19.23 -54.06
C PHE A 644 -2.78 -18.09 -53.10
N ASP A 645 -3.49 -18.42 -52.02
CA ASP A 645 -3.98 -17.42 -51.07
C ASP A 645 -4.17 -18.01 -49.66
N HIS A 646 -3.95 -17.20 -48.64
CA HIS A 646 -3.95 -17.60 -47.24
C HIS A 646 -5.03 -16.85 -46.45
N TYR A 647 -5.72 -17.57 -45.55
CA TYR A 647 -6.87 -17.08 -44.80
C TYR A 647 -6.64 -17.32 -43.29
N THR A 648 -6.09 -16.31 -42.61
CA THR A 648 -5.69 -16.36 -41.18
C THR A 648 -6.73 -15.86 -40.19
N ASP A 649 -7.67 -15.02 -40.62
CA ASP A 649 -8.84 -14.61 -39.83
C ASP A 649 -9.82 -13.86 -40.75
N SER A 650 -11.03 -13.64 -40.25
CA SER A 650 -12.16 -12.91 -40.80
C SER A 650 -11.86 -11.46 -41.23
N GLY A 651 -10.67 -10.92 -41.00
CA GLY A 651 -10.31 -9.52 -41.24
C GLY A 651 -9.49 -9.31 -42.53
N GLY A 652 -10.14 -8.91 -43.62
CA GLY A 652 -9.40 -8.37 -44.79
C GLY A 652 -9.96 -8.67 -46.19
N LYS A 653 -10.91 -9.60 -46.35
CA LYS A 653 -11.40 -10.03 -47.68
C LYS A 653 -12.86 -9.68 -47.97
N SER A 654 -13.23 -9.67 -49.26
CA SER A 654 -14.59 -9.40 -49.76
C SER A 654 -15.62 -10.33 -49.11
N GLY A 655 -16.82 -9.81 -48.81
CA GLY A 655 -17.89 -10.57 -48.13
C GLY A 655 -18.20 -11.92 -48.80
N GLY A 656 -18.21 -11.96 -50.15
CA GLY A 656 -18.47 -13.20 -50.90
C GLY A 656 -17.41 -14.29 -50.72
N GLN A 657 -16.12 -13.94 -50.64
CA GLN A 657 -15.06 -14.95 -50.43
C GLN A 657 -15.17 -15.61 -49.06
N LYS A 658 -15.57 -14.85 -48.03
CA LYS A 658 -15.77 -15.39 -46.68
C LYS A 658 -16.93 -16.38 -46.64
N GLU A 659 -18.03 -16.05 -47.32
CA GLU A 659 -19.20 -16.94 -47.42
C GLU A 659 -18.86 -18.21 -48.19
N LYS A 660 -18.17 -18.09 -49.33
CA LYS A 660 -17.72 -19.23 -50.13
C LYS A 660 -16.84 -20.19 -49.32
N LEU A 661 -15.88 -19.64 -48.57
CA LEU A 661 -15.00 -20.41 -47.69
C LEU A 661 -15.79 -21.08 -46.57
N ALA A 662 -16.72 -20.35 -45.93
CA ALA A 662 -17.57 -20.88 -44.87
C ALA A 662 -18.43 -22.06 -45.37
N TYR A 663 -19.06 -21.96 -46.53
CA TYR A 663 -19.84 -23.05 -47.12
C TYR A 663 -18.95 -24.27 -47.43
N THR A 664 -17.74 -24.05 -47.93
CA THR A 664 -16.77 -25.11 -48.24
C THR A 664 -16.33 -25.88 -47.00
N ILE A 665 -16.00 -25.15 -45.92
CA ILE A 665 -15.60 -25.75 -44.65
C ILE A 665 -16.78 -26.44 -43.98
N LEU A 666 -17.98 -25.86 -44.03
CA LEU A 666 -19.21 -26.44 -43.47
C LEU A 666 -19.62 -27.72 -44.21
N ALA A 667 -19.54 -27.72 -45.54
CA ALA A 667 -19.74 -28.90 -46.37
C ALA A 667 -18.78 -30.04 -46.00
N ALA A 668 -17.49 -29.74 -45.89
CA ALA A 668 -16.49 -30.73 -45.53
C ALA A 668 -16.64 -31.22 -44.09
N SER A 669 -17.04 -30.36 -43.15
CA SER A 669 -17.29 -30.77 -41.76
C SER A 669 -18.54 -31.64 -41.63
N LEU A 670 -19.61 -31.35 -42.39
CA LEU A 670 -20.78 -32.23 -42.50
C LEU A 670 -20.41 -33.56 -43.17
N ALA A 671 -19.58 -33.53 -44.22
CA ALA A 671 -19.06 -34.73 -44.86
C ALA A 671 -18.29 -35.61 -43.88
N TYR A 672 -17.43 -35.00 -43.06
CA TYR A 672 -16.70 -35.68 -42.01
C TYR A 672 -17.62 -36.26 -40.91
N GLN A 673 -18.53 -35.45 -40.36
CA GLN A 673 -19.38 -35.84 -39.22
C GLN A 673 -20.35 -36.98 -39.58
N PHE A 674 -20.83 -37.01 -40.81
CA PHE A 674 -21.81 -37.99 -41.28
C PHE A 674 -21.21 -39.08 -42.18
N GLY A 675 -19.88 -39.11 -42.35
CA GLY A 675 -19.18 -40.10 -43.18
C GLY A 675 -19.66 -40.09 -44.64
N LEU A 676 -19.90 -38.89 -45.20
CA LEU A 676 -20.41 -38.74 -46.56
C LEU A 676 -19.26 -38.99 -47.56
N GLU A 677 -19.33 -40.09 -48.30
CA GLU A 677 -18.41 -40.32 -49.43
C GLU A 677 -18.90 -39.58 -50.68
N TRP A 678 -17.99 -38.88 -51.34
CA TRP A 678 -18.28 -38.16 -52.58
C TRP A 678 -18.47 -39.15 -53.73
N GLY A 679 -19.65 -39.13 -54.36
CA GLY A 679 -19.99 -40.02 -55.49
C GLY A 679 -20.86 -41.22 -55.14
N GLU A 680 -21.32 -41.38 -53.89
CA GLU A 680 -22.24 -42.46 -53.51
C GLU A 680 -23.69 -42.16 -53.96
N VAL A 681 -24.19 -42.93 -54.94
CA VAL A 681 -25.51 -42.70 -55.57
C VAL A 681 -26.69 -43.15 -54.69
N ARG A 682 -26.44 -43.95 -53.63
CA ARG A 682 -27.47 -44.41 -52.68
C ARG A 682 -26.96 -44.52 -51.25
N SER A 683 -27.00 -43.41 -50.52
CA SER A 683 -26.78 -43.44 -49.07
C SER A 683 -28.05 -43.88 -48.33
N ARG A 684 -27.91 -44.64 -47.23
CA ARG A 684 -29.01 -44.99 -46.30
C ARG A 684 -29.37 -43.86 -45.31
N SER A 685 -28.76 -42.69 -45.44
CA SER A 685 -28.91 -41.55 -44.52
C SER A 685 -29.85 -40.47 -45.09
N PHE A 686 -30.78 -39.98 -44.28
CA PHE A 686 -31.59 -38.80 -44.62
C PHE A 686 -30.79 -37.53 -44.32
N ARG A 687 -30.49 -36.75 -45.37
CA ARG A 687 -29.65 -35.54 -45.30
C ARG A 687 -30.51 -34.34 -45.72
N PHE A 688 -30.98 -33.56 -44.76
CA PHE A 688 -31.88 -32.44 -45.01
C PHE A 688 -31.37 -31.16 -44.34
N VAL A 689 -31.27 -30.08 -45.12
CA VAL A 689 -30.78 -28.78 -44.67
C VAL A 689 -31.88 -27.75 -44.90
N VAL A 690 -32.26 -27.05 -43.83
CA VAL A 690 -33.17 -25.90 -43.89
C VAL A 690 -32.33 -24.63 -43.83
N ILE A 691 -32.52 -23.74 -44.79
CA ILE A 691 -31.88 -22.42 -44.83
C ILE A 691 -32.98 -21.38 -44.73
N ASP A 692 -33.10 -20.77 -43.55
CA ASP A 692 -33.98 -19.62 -43.33
C ASP A 692 -33.25 -18.32 -43.69
N GLU A 693 -33.99 -17.35 -44.24
CA GLU A 693 -33.45 -16.11 -44.84
C GLU A 693 -32.27 -16.34 -45.81
N ALA A 694 -32.42 -17.37 -46.64
CA ALA A 694 -31.34 -17.86 -47.46
C ALA A 694 -30.75 -16.79 -48.38
N PHE A 695 -29.44 -16.60 -48.27
CA PHE A 695 -28.62 -15.80 -49.19
C PHE A 695 -28.97 -14.30 -49.28
N GLY A 696 -29.76 -13.76 -48.35
CA GLY A 696 -30.22 -12.36 -48.39
C GLY A 696 -29.11 -11.28 -48.34
N ARG A 697 -27.93 -11.62 -47.79
CA ARG A 697 -26.77 -10.71 -47.71
C ARG A 697 -25.56 -11.12 -48.55
N GLY A 698 -25.59 -12.31 -49.13
CA GLY A 698 -24.44 -12.85 -49.84
C GLY A 698 -24.25 -12.30 -51.24
N SER A 699 -23.21 -12.72 -51.95
CA SER A 699 -23.10 -12.47 -53.39
C SER A 699 -23.83 -13.55 -54.20
N ASP A 700 -24.22 -13.22 -55.42
CA ASP A 700 -24.90 -14.15 -56.33
C ASP A 700 -24.03 -15.37 -56.66
N ASP A 701 -22.74 -15.14 -56.91
CA ASP A 701 -21.76 -16.20 -57.17
C ASP A 701 -21.53 -17.13 -55.97
N SER A 702 -21.50 -16.57 -54.75
CA SER A 702 -21.29 -17.38 -53.54
C SER A 702 -22.52 -18.22 -53.19
N THR A 703 -23.70 -17.70 -53.50
CA THR A 703 -24.98 -18.38 -53.36
C THR A 703 -25.06 -19.59 -54.31
N GLN A 704 -24.75 -19.36 -55.59
CA GLN A 704 -24.73 -20.42 -56.59
C GLN A 704 -23.70 -21.50 -56.26
N TYR A 705 -22.53 -21.12 -55.76
CA TYR A 705 -21.51 -22.04 -55.30
C TYR A 705 -22.01 -22.93 -54.15
N GLY A 706 -22.60 -22.34 -53.11
CA GLY A 706 -23.14 -23.10 -51.98
C GLY A 706 -24.20 -24.11 -52.40
N LEU A 707 -25.11 -23.72 -53.29
CA LEU A 707 -26.16 -24.59 -53.82
C LEU A 707 -25.60 -25.79 -54.62
N ARG A 708 -24.61 -25.55 -55.49
CA ARG A 708 -23.91 -26.62 -56.22
C ARG A 708 -23.22 -27.59 -55.27
N LEU A 709 -22.59 -27.07 -54.22
CA LEU A 709 -21.88 -27.85 -53.23
C LEU A 709 -22.82 -28.79 -52.46
N PHE A 710 -23.96 -28.28 -51.99
CA PHE A 710 -24.99 -29.09 -51.34
C PHE A 710 -25.58 -30.16 -52.26
N GLN A 711 -25.76 -29.84 -53.55
CA GLN A 711 -26.20 -30.80 -54.56
C GLN A 711 -25.18 -31.92 -54.76
N GLN A 712 -23.89 -31.60 -54.86
CA GLN A 712 -22.82 -32.59 -54.99
C GLN A 712 -22.71 -33.52 -53.77
N LEU A 713 -23.04 -33.01 -52.58
CA LEU A 713 -23.11 -33.79 -51.33
C LEU A 713 -24.40 -34.61 -51.18
N ASN A 714 -25.30 -34.54 -52.16
CA ASN A 714 -26.59 -35.21 -52.18
C ASN A 714 -27.45 -34.84 -50.94
N MET A 715 -27.46 -33.55 -50.59
CA MET A 715 -28.29 -33.00 -49.51
C MET A 715 -29.62 -32.49 -50.06
N GLN A 716 -30.72 -32.78 -49.36
CA GLN A 716 -32.03 -32.21 -49.64
C GLN A 716 -32.13 -30.82 -49.01
N LEU A 717 -32.62 -29.83 -49.77
CA LEU A 717 -32.66 -28.44 -49.34
C LEU A 717 -34.10 -27.94 -49.20
N LEU A 718 -34.38 -27.24 -48.10
CA LEU A 718 -35.55 -26.38 -47.95
C LEU A 718 -35.07 -24.94 -47.74
N ILE A 719 -35.40 -24.07 -48.68
CA ILE A 719 -34.88 -22.70 -48.75
C ILE A 719 -36.04 -21.74 -48.53
N ILE A 720 -35.92 -20.88 -47.52
CA ILE A 720 -36.91 -19.85 -47.19
C ILE A 720 -36.24 -18.49 -47.48
N THR A 721 -36.82 -17.70 -48.39
CA THR A 721 -36.26 -16.41 -48.80
C THR A 721 -37.36 -15.35 -49.00
N PRO A 722 -37.16 -14.09 -48.56
CA PRO A 722 -38.12 -13.00 -48.73
C PRO A 722 -38.09 -12.45 -50.16
N LEU A 723 -38.51 -13.25 -51.15
CA LEU A 723 -38.62 -12.88 -52.57
C LEU A 723 -37.31 -12.40 -53.25
N GLN A 724 -36.15 -12.62 -52.63
CA GLN A 724 -34.85 -12.20 -53.15
C GLN A 724 -34.11 -13.39 -53.78
N LYS A 725 -33.32 -13.11 -54.83
CA LYS A 725 -32.40 -14.08 -55.49
C LYS A 725 -33.04 -15.38 -55.97
N ILE A 726 -34.36 -15.34 -56.23
CA ILE A 726 -35.15 -16.49 -56.68
C ILE A 726 -34.52 -17.12 -57.93
N HIS A 727 -34.06 -16.31 -58.89
CA HIS A 727 -33.45 -16.76 -60.15
C HIS A 727 -32.17 -17.61 -59.99
N ILE A 728 -31.45 -17.49 -58.86
CA ILE A 728 -30.23 -18.26 -58.58
C ILE A 728 -30.56 -19.60 -57.94
N ILE A 729 -31.65 -19.63 -57.17
CA ILE A 729 -32.12 -20.80 -56.43
C ILE A 729 -32.99 -21.71 -57.32
N GLU A 730 -33.77 -21.12 -58.23
CA GLU A 730 -34.67 -21.79 -59.19
C GLU A 730 -34.06 -23.07 -59.83
N PRO A 731 -32.79 -23.10 -60.29
CA PRO A 731 -32.20 -24.29 -60.91
C PRO A 731 -31.95 -25.48 -59.96
N PHE A 732 -31.98 -25.26 -58.64
CA PHE A 732 -31.59 -26.26 -57.63
C PHE A 732 -32.77 -26.80 -56.80
N VAL A 733 -34.00 -26.37 -57.11
CA VAL A 733 -35.20 -26.77 -56.36
C VAL A 733 -36.22 -27.43 -57.28
N SER A 734 -36.95 -28.42 -56.77
CA SER A 734 -37.99 -29.13 -57.54
C SER A 734 -39.38 -28.52 -57.39
N SER A 735 -39.63 -27.77 -56.32
CA SER A 735 -40.93 -27.17 -56.01
C SER A 735 -40.72 -25.84 -55.30
N VAL A 736 -41.60 -24.89 -55.56
CA VAL A 736 -41.58 -23.55 -54.97
C VAL A 736 -42.89 -23.29 -54.24
N GLY A 737 -42.82 -22.95 -52.97
CA GLY A 737 -43.94 -22.48 -52.17
C GLY A 737 -43.94 -20.96 -52.07
N PHE A 738 -44.92 -20.29 -52.67
CA PHE A 738 -45.09 -18.85 -52.57
C PHE A 738 -46.12 -18.50 -51.51
N VAL A 739 -45.71 -17.78 -50.47
CA VAL A 739 -46.60 -17.33 -49.39
C VAL A 739 -46.94 -15.86 -49.59
N ASP A 740 -48.23 -15.54 -49.70
CA ASP A 740 -48.72 -14.15 -49.73
C ASP A 740 -49.85 -13.89 -48.74
N ASN A 741 -50.02 -12.63 -48.35
CA ASN A 741 -51.14 -12.15 -47.54
C ASN A 741 -51.61 -10.82 -48.12
N LYS A 742 -52.37 -10.86 -49.23
CA LYS A 742 -52.72 -9.66 -50.02
C LYS A 742 -53.56 -8.64 -49.25
N ASP A 743 -54.49 -9.10 -48.41
CA ASP A 743 -55.48 -8.25 -47.73
C ASP A 743 -55.28 -8.19 -46.20
N GLY A 744 -54.21 -8.77 -45.67
CA GLY A 744 -53.92 -8.87 -44.23
C GLY A 744 -54.76 -9.89 -43.46
N ASN A 745 -55.86 -10.37 -44.04
CA ASN A 745 -56.88 -11.19 -43.35
C ASN A 745 -56.56 -12.69 -43.30
N TYR A 746 -55.77 -13.23 -44.24
CA TYR A 746 -55.39 -14.65 -44.27
C TYR A 746 -54.13 -14.86 -45.12
N SER A 747 -53.26 -15.77 -44.68
CA SER A 747 -52.09 -16.17 -45.46
C SER A 747 -52.47 -17.26 -46.47
N ARG A 748 -51.99 -17.15 -47.70
CA ARG A 748 -52.12 -18.18 -48.73
C ARG A 748 -50.74 -18.75 -49.07
N LEU A 749 -50.67 -20.06 -49.24
CA LEU A 749 -49.51 -20.77 -49.78
C LEU A 749 -49.89 -21.35 -51.14
N ARG A 750 -49.22 -20.88 -52.21
CA ARG A 750 -49.34 -21.46 -53.54
C ARG A 750 -48.10 -22.31 -53.80
N VAL A 751 -48.30 -23.61 -53.98
CA VAL A 751 -47.22 -24.54 -54.33
C VAL A 751 -47.25 -24.75 -55.84
N LEU A 752 -46.10 -24.62 -56.48
CA LEU A 752 -45.90 -24.86 -57.90
C LEU A 752 -44.71 -25.81 -58.08
N SER A 753 -44.77 -26.70 -59.07
CA SER A 753 -43.55 -27.38 -59.52
C SER A 753 -42.63 -26.35 -60.20
N ILE A 754 -41.32 -26.61 -60.24
CA ILE A 754 -40.39 -25.70 -60.91
C ILE A 754 -40.68 -25.61 -62.42
N GLU A 755 -41.18 -26.70 -63.02
CA GLU A 755 -41.60 -26.77 -64.43
C GLU A 755 -42.82 -25.87 -64.70
N GLU A 756 -43.82 -25.90 -63.82
CA GLU A 756 -44.99 -25.02 -63.87
C GLU A 756 -44.60 -23.55 -63.62
N HIS A 757 -43.65 -23.29 -62.73
CA HIS A 757 -43.13 -21.95 -62.47
C HIS A 757 -42.43 -21.36 -63.70
N PHE A 758 -41.57 -22.14 -64.37
CA PHE A 758 -40.93 -21.71 -65.62
C PHE A 758 -41.96 -21.47 -66.74
N ALA A 759 -42.92 -22.39 -66.94
CA ALA A 759 -43.97 -22.23 -67.95
C ALA A 759 -44.82 -20.96 -67.73
N ASN A 760 -45.20 -20.68 -66.48
CA ASN A 760 -45.93 -19.47 -66.13
C ASN A 760 -45.09 -18.19 -66.30
N LYS A 761 -43.78 -18.23 -66.02
CA LYS A 761 -42.85 -17.11 -66.21
C LYS A 761 -42.65 -16.78 -67.70
N THR A 762 -42.60 -17.79 -68.57
CA THR A 762 -42.55 -17.63 -70.02
C THR A 762 -43.86 -17.07 -70.57
N ALA A 763 -45.02 -17.56 -70.08
CA ALA A 763 -46.34 -17.03 -70.45
C ALA A 763 -46.58 -15.56 -70.02
N LEU A 764 -45.91 -15.10 -68.96
CA LEU A 764 -45.92 -13.70 -68.50
C LEU A 764 -44.95 -12.78 -69.26
N GLN A 765 -44.01 -13.33 -70.03
CA GLN A 765 -43.02 -12.57 -70.82
C GLN A 765 -43.38 -12.44 -72.30
N GLU A 766 -44.42 -13.13 -72.78
CA GLU A 766 -45.01 -12.89 -74.10
C GLU A 766 -45.98 -11.69 -74.06
N PRO A 767 -45.81 -10.67 -74.92
CA PRO A 767 -46.75 -9.55 -74.97
C PRO A 767 -48.02 -9.95 -75.74
N GLY A 768 -49.11 -10.14 -75.00
CA GLY A 768 -50.48 -9.99 -75.49
C GLY A 768 -51.21 -11.30 -75.86
N THR A 769 -52.27 -11.63 -75.14
CA THR A 769 -53.67 -11.46 -75.58
C THR A 769 -54.66 -11.98 -74.52
N GLU A 770 -55.81 -11.32 -74.46
CA GLU A 770 -56.96 -11.56 -73.60
C GLU A 770 -57.56 -12.97 -73.77
N HIS A 771 -58.05 -13.60 -72.69
CA HIS A 771 -59.49 -13.84 -72.47
C HIS A 771 -59.81 -14.72 -71.24
N GLU A 772 -60.82 -14.26 -70.50
CA GLU A 772 -61.90 -15.01 -69.84
C GLU A 772 -61.64 -16.10 -68.78
N ARG A 773 -62.05 -15.73 -67.54
CA ARG A 773 -62.97 -16.44 -66.62
C ARG A 773 -63.01 -17.98 -66.64
N ALA A 774 -62.66 -18.59 -65.49
CA ALA A 774 -63.59 -19.28 -64.59
C ALA A 774 -62.96 -19.45 -63.20
#